data_AF-A0A5C8DM75-F1
#
_entry.id   AF-A0A5C8DM75-F1
#
_cell.length_a   1.000
_cell.length_b   1.000
_cell.length_c   1.000
_cell.angle_alpha   90.00
_cell.angle_beta   90.00
_cell.angle_gamma   90.00
#
_symmetry.space_group_name_H-M   'P 1'
#
loop_
_entity.id
_entity.type
_entity.pdbx_description
1 polymer ?
#
loop_
_entity_poly.entity_id
_entity_poly.type
_entity_poly.pdbx_seq_one_letter_code
_entity_poly.pdbx_strand_id
1 'polypeptide(L)'
;MKHLKWQAALYNLCILFNCLLVFLLLFSSRIQVPPFLQVFGRVHPMVLHFPIVLLLLAFVLELAIMYSKQPAALKGIANWVLLAASLTTVIAALAGLFLSREPGYDSSEVNTHKWLGVICSFVSFLWYGFKELIRKNKAAMISTGLGTSVLLFIAGHKGASLTHGNDFLLAPINGDSKEPTVLLEDAVVYTHLVKPVIEQKCMGCHNKSKAKGELIMETEQLLLKGGKNGKPWDTAAADFGLMMRRIHLPLEDKEHMPPKSKTQLTDEEINILYLWIKGGAGFTKKVLELPENDSLRMIATARFKSSNADVYDFPAADKNIIARLNNDYRVVTPLATGSPAISVNFYGASRFTSDQLKELEQIKNNIVSLQLSKMPVTDDDLKTIGSFSNLRALNLSFTAIKGEGINYLTGLQHLKHLSLSGTAVSSSNLKSLAQLKKLQSIQVWNTSISQQDIASLKTDFPETIFDSGFKGDTVLAKLTMPVIEAEKKAFKTEIPVTIKSPVKSAVIRYTIDGSEPDSIASPIYKEPFTVNKTGIIKARSFLPGWISSSTAAEYFYKSSVMPDSIQMTPPDKKFAVKNNTVLIDGELGLLDFSSGSNWAAYRETPLEANLFFRQPVEISNITIRSLIDINAYIMPPSEIQVWGGDNSTSLHLLKKLTPQQPARSETPYIASYECSFAARKVQVIKLIVKPVGKLPAWHPGKGDKGWVFLDELFMN
;
A
#
# COMPACT_ATOMS: atom_id res chain seq x y z
N MET A 1 -37.75 55.29 41.47
CA MET A 1 -36.97 54.05 41.25
C MET A 1 -35.61 54.43 40.69
N LYS A 2 -34.54 54.24 41.47
CA LYS A 2 -33.17 54.60 41.09
C LYS A 2 -32.76 53.77 39.88
N HIS A 3 -32.45 54.41 38.75
CA HIS A 3 -31.83 53.74 37.61
C HIS A 3 -30.55 53.03 38.11
N LEU A 4 -30.54 51.70 38.02
CA LEU A 4 -29.37 50.89 38.29
C LEU A 4 -28.24 51.40 37.38
N LYS A 5 -27.13 51.89 37.95
CA LYS A 5 -25.96 52.31 37.19
C LYS A 5 -25.21 51.06 36.72
N TRP A 6 -25.75 50.38 35.70
CA TRP A 6 -25.23 49.12 35.17
C TRP A 6 -23.73 49.14 34.87
N GLN A 7 -23.19 50.28 34.41
CA GLN A 7 -21.75 50.45 34.17
C GLN A 7 -20.91 50.31 35.46
N ALA A 8 -21.38 50.84 36.58
CA ALA A 8 -20.68 50.74 37.86
C ALA A 8 -20.74 49.31 38.41
N ALA A 9 -21.88 48.63 38.26
CA ALA A 9 -22.03 47.24 38.66
C ALA A 9 -21.09 46.30 37.86
N LEU A 10 -21.04 46.47 36.53
CA LEU A 10 -20.15 45.69 35.66
C LEU A 10 -18.67 46.00 35.90
N TYR A 11 -18.33 47.25 36.22
CA TYR A 11 -16.95 47.59 36.57
C TYR A 11 -16.54 46.99 37.92
N ASN A 12 -17.41 47.00 38.93
CA ASN A 12 -17.17 46.30 40.19
C ASN A 12 -17.00 44.79 39.98
N LEU A 13 -17.73 44.20 39.04
CA LEU A 13 -17.53 42.81 38.64
C LEU A 13 -16.16 42.57 38.01
N CYS A 14 -15.67 43.51 37.19
CA CYS A 14 -14.31 43.45 36.64
C CYS A 14 -13.25 43.49 37.77
N ILE A 15 -13.45 44.34 38.79
CA ILE A 15 -12.56 44.39 39.97
C ILE A 15 -12.57 43.04 40.67
N LEU A 16 -13.75 42.50 40.97
CA LEU A 16 -13.91 41.20 41.63
C LEU A 16 -13.18 40.08 40.87
N PHE A 17 -13.36 40.00 39.55
CA PHE A 17 -12.72 38.98 38.73
C PHE A 17 -11.21 39.16 38.60
N ASN A 18 -10.70 40.39 38.57
CA ASN A 18 -9.25 40.61 38.58
C ASN A 18 -8.64 40.25 39.94
N CYS A 19 -9.33 40.56 41.06
CA CYS A 19 -8.92 40.10 42.38
C CYS A 19 -8.91 38.56 42.47
N LEU A 20 -9.95 37.90 41.95
CA LEU A 20 -10.01 36.44 41.85
C LEU A 20 -8.87 35.89 41.00
N LEU A 21 -8.59 36.50 39.84
CA LEU A 21 -7.50 36.10 38.96
C LEU A 21 -6.15 36.16 39.69
N VAL A 22 -5.86 37.26 40.40
CA VAL A 22 -4.63 37.40 41.21
C VAL A 22 -4.57 36.35 42.32
N PHE A 23 -5.66 36.16 43.06
CA PHE A 23 -5.73 35.15 44.10
C PHE A 23 -5.39 33.75 43.55
N LEU A 24 -6.01 33.38 42.43
CA LEU A 24 -5.74 32.09 41.78
C LEU A 24 -4.33 31.98 41.22
N LEU A 25 -3.71 33.08 40.78
CA LEU A 25 -2.30 33.08 40.35
C LEU A 25 -1.34 32.86 41.52
N LEU A 26 -1.58 33.51 42.66
CA LEU A 26 -0.75 33.38 43.87
C LEU A 26 -0.81 31.95 44.44
N PHE A 27 -2.01 31.35 44.46
CA PHE A 27 -2.21 29.98 44.93
C PHE A 27 -2.17 28.95 43.82
N SER A 28 -1.58 29.31 42.67
CA SER A 28 -1.61 28.50 41.46
C SER A 28 -1.11 27.08 41.70
N SER A 29 -0.07 26.82 42.48
CA SER A 29 0.43 25.47 42.77
C SER A 29 -0.54 24.58 43.57
N ARG A 30 -1.57 25.15 44.20
CA ARG A 30 -2.53 24.43 45.08
C ARG A 30 -3.93 24.30 44.48
N ILE A 31 -4.16 24.81 43.27
CA ILE A 31 -5.47 24.75 42.61
C ILE A 31 -5.71 23.35 42.03
N GLN A 32 -6.81 22.73 42.48
CA GLN A 32 -7.41 21.58 41.81
C GLN A 32 -8.72 22.03 41.15
N VAL A 33 -8.84 21.84 39.84
CA VAL A 33 -10.00 22.29 39.05
C VAL A 33 -11.05 21.17 39.01
N PRO A 34 -12.23 21.32 39.65
CA PRO A 34 -13.28 20.32 39.62
C PRO A 34 -13.85 20.15 38.20
N PRO A 35 -14.44 18.98 37.86
CA PRO A 35 -14.88 18.67 36.50
C PRO A 35 -15.80 19.71 35.86
N PHE A 36 -16.72 20.31 36.62
CA PHE A 36 -17.61 21.35 36.09
C PHE A 36 -16.87 22.66 35.73
N LEU A 37 -15.79 23.01 36.45
CA LEU A 37 -14.94 24.15 36.11
C LEU A 37 -13.99 23.86 34.95
N GLN A 38 -13.69 22.58 34.66
CA GLN A 38 -12.94 22.22 33.45
C GLN A 38 -13.75 22.56 32.19
N VAL A 39 -15.08 22.40 32.22
CA VAL A 39 -15.96 22.88 31.13
C VAL A 39 -15.79 24.38 30.92
N PHE A 40 -15.72 25.16 32.00
CA PHE A 40 -15.44 26.59 31.92
C PHE A 40 -14.02 26.89 31.38
N GLY A 41 -13.03 26.06 31.70
CA GLY A 41 -11.71 26.18 31.08
C GLY A 41 -11.75 25.97 29.56
N ARG A 42 -12.46 24.94 29.11
CA ARG A 42 -12.59 24.58 27.69
C ARG A 42 -13.33 25.61 26.84
N VAL A 43 -14.09 26.54 27.45
CA VAL A 43 -14.68 27.65 26.70
C VAL A 43 -13.69 28.78 26.39
N HIS A 44 -12.44 28.72 26.87
CA HIS A 44 -11.44 29.76 26.60
C HIS A 44 -11.29 30.12 25.10
N PRO A 45 -11.19 29.17 24.14
CA PRO A 45 -11.16 29.48 22.71
C PRO A 45 -12.43 30.17 22.19
N MET A 46 -13.58 29.89 22.80
CA MET A 46 -14.84 30.55 22.44
C MET A 46 -14.88 31.99 22.94
N VAL A 47 -14.42 32.23 24.17
CA VAL A 47 -14.50 33.56 24.81
C VAL A 47 -13.38 34.50 24.35
N LEU A 48 -12.20 33.99 23.96
CA LEU A 48 -11.04 34.83 23.62
C LEU A 48 -11.24 35.78 22.42
N HIS A 49 -12.19 35.47 21.53
CA HIS A 49 -12.45 36.31 20.35
C HIS A 49 -13.10 37.64 20.74
N PHE A 50 -13.90 37.67 21.81
CA PHE A 50 -14.58 38.89 22.26
C PHE A 50 -13.60 39.96 22.77
N PRO A 51 -12.65 39.68 23.69
CA PRO A 51 -11.59 40.62 24.08
C PRO A 51 -10.84 41.22 22.91
N ILE A 52 -10.41 40.38 21.96
CA ILE A 52 -9.57 40.80 20.83
C ILE A 52 -10.32 41.84 19.98
N VAL A 53 -11.54 41.50 19.53
CA VAL A 53 -12.34 42.37 18.67
C VAL A 53 -12.75 43.64 19.43
N LEU A 54 -13.20 43.53 20.68
CA LEU A 54 -13.70 44.66 21.44
C LEU A 54 -12.60 45.64 21.84
N LEU A 55 -11.37 45.18 22.15
CA LEU A 55 -10.24 46.08 22.46
C LEU A 55 -9.74 46.80 21.20
N LEU A 56 -9.66 46.13 20.05
CA LEU A 56 -9.32 46.76 18.78
C LEU A 56 -10.40 47.77 18.36
N LEU A 57 -11.67 47.40 18.50
CA LEU A 57 -12.80 48.30 18.25
C LEU A 57 -12.79 49.50 19.21
N ALA A 58 -12.50 49.29 20.49
CA ALA A 58 -12.35 50.38 21.46
C ALA A 58 -11.25 51.35 20.99
N PHE A 59 -10.09 50.85 20.55
CA PHE A 59 -9.03 51.71 20.02
C PHE A 59 -9.48 52.52 18.79
N VAL A 60 -10.14 51.88 17.83
CA VAL A 60 -10.67 52.56 16.63
C VAL A 60 -11.71 53.63 17.01
N LEU A 61 -12.58 53.34 17.98
CA LEU A 61 -13.56 54.30 18.48
C LEU A 61 -12.89 55.48 19.20
N GLU A 62 -11.83 55.26 19.98
CA GLU A 62 -11.06 56.34 20.61
C GLU A 62 -10.36 57.24 19.57
N LEU A 63 -9.83 56.65 18.49
CA LEU A 63 -9.32 57.41 17.35
C LEU A 63 -10.44 58.21 16.67
N ALA A 64 -11.59 57.59 16.42
CA ALA A 64 -12.74 58.26 15.82
C ALA A 64 -13.27 59.42 16.68
N ILE A 65 -13.28 59.28 18.02
CA ILE A 65 -13.64 60.36 18.95
C ILE A 65 -12.68 61.54 18.80
N MET A 66 -11.40 61.30 18.54
CA MET A 66 -10.38 62.34 18.40
C MET A 66 -10.59 63.23 17.16
N TYR A 67 -11.15 62.67 16.09
CA TYR A 67 -11.36 63.36 14.81
C TYR A 67 -12.84 63.70 14.52
N SER A 68 -13.76 63.33 15.40
CA SER A 68 -15.21 63.51 15.19
C SER A 68 -15.71 64.90 15.58
N LYS A 69 -16.64 65.43 14.77
CA LYS A 69 -17.40 66.65 15.07
C LYS A 69 -18.50 66.44 16.12
N GLN A 70 -18.86 65.19 16.44
CA GLN A 70 -19.85 64.82 17.46
C GLN A 70 -19.30 63.77 18.47
N PRO A 71 -18.39 64.18 19.38
CA PRO A 71 -17.68 63.24 20.25
C PRO A 71 -18.54 62.63 21.37
N ALA A 72 -19.67 63.24 21.73
CA ALA A 72 -20.45 62.82 22.91
C ALA A 72 -21.11 61.43 22.75
N ALA A 73 -21.76 61.17 21.60
CA ALA A 73 -22.40 59.88 21.32
C ALA A 73 -21.36 58.75 21.20
N LEU A 74 -20.26 59.01 20.48
CA LEU A 74 -19.17 58.05 20.31
C LEU A 74 -18.48 57.71 21.63
N LYS A 75 -18.30 58.68 22.54
CA LYS A 75 -17.76 58.43 23.90
C LYS A 75 -18.64 57.47 24.70
N GLY A 76 -19.96 57.58 24.58
CA GLY A 76 -20.90 56.67 25.23
C GLY A 76 -20.71 55.23 24.75
N ILE A 77 -20.61 55.04 23.43
CA ILE A 77 -20.38 53.73 22.80
C ILE A 77 -19.01 53.17 23.18
N ALA A 78 -17.94 53.97 23.05
CA ALA A 78 -16.57 53.56 23.39
C ALA A 78 -16.45 53.13 24.85
N ASN A 79 -17.12 53.81 25.77
CA ASN A 79 -17.16 53.42 27.18
C ASN A 79 -17.78 52.03 27.38
N TRP A 80 -18.89 51.73 26.72
CA TRP A 80 -19.54 50.42 26.81
C TRP A 80 -18.70 49.32 26.17
N VAL A 81 -18.11 49.59 25.00
CA VAL A 81 -17.22 48.65 24.30
C VAL A 81 -15.99 48.34 25.16
N LEU A 82 -15.32 49.35 25.73
CA LEU A 82 -14.14 49.17 26.57
C LEU A 82 -14.47 48.45 27.90
N LEU A 83 -15.65 48.68 28.47
CA LEU A 83 -16.12 47.94 29.66
C LEU A 83 -16.38 46.47 29.35
N ALA A 84 -17.08 46.19 28.24
CA ALA A 84 -17.34 44.83 27.78
C ALA A 84 -16.03 44.11 27.43
N ALA A 85 -15.09 44.82 26.80
CA ALA A 85 -13.75 44.33 26.51
C ALA A 85 -13.01 43.94 27.80
N SER A 86 -13.00 44.81 28.80
CA SER A 86 -12.33 44.55 30.10
C SER A 86 -12.92 43.35 30.82
N LEU A 87 -14.26 43.24 30.85
CA LEU A 87 -14.97 42.13 31.49
C LEU A 87 -14.69 40.80 30.78
N THR A 88 -14.79 40.78 29.45
CA THR A 88 -14.53 39.55 28.68
C THR A 88 -13.05 39.15 28.74
N THR A 89 -12.13 40.10 28.86
CA THR A 89 -10.69 39.82 28.95
C THR A 89 -10.34 39.08 30.24
N VAL A 90 -10.87 39.54 31.40
CA VAL A 90 -10.63 38.86 32.68
C VAL A 90 -11.31 37.48 32.73
N ILE A 91 -12.50 37.34 32.14
CA ILE A 91 -13.18 36.05 32.00
C ILE A 91 -12.35 35.08 31.14
N ALA A 92 -11.83 35.55 30.00
CA ALA A 92 -10.97 34.75 29.12
C ALA A 92 -9.68 34.32 29.83
N ALA A 93 -9.06 35.22 30.62
CA ALA A 93 -7.86 34.91 31.41
C ALA A 93 -8.14 33.85 32.49
N LEU A 94 -9.27 33.95 33.20
CA LEU A 94 -9.71 32.95 34.19
C LEU A 94 -9.99 31.58 33.55
N ALA A 95 -10.70 31.56 32.41
CA ALA A 95 -10.94 30.33 31.65
C ALA A 95 -9.61 29.70 31.17
N GLY A 96 -8.69 30.51 30.65
CA GLY A 96 -7.37 30.04 30.22
C GLY A 96 -6.54 29.46 31.37
N LEU A 97 -6.63 30.07 32.56
CA LEU A 97 -5.97 29.56 33.76
C LEU A 97 -6.48 28.17 34.15
N PHE A 98 -7.80 27.93 34.11
CA PHE A 98 -8.36 26.60 34.38
C PHE A 98 -8.00 25.59 33.29
N LEU A 99 -8.03 25.99 32.03
CA LEU A 99 -7.64 25.11 30.90
C LEU A 99 -6.18 24.65 31.03
N SER A 100 -5.29 25.51 31.52
CA SER A 100 -3.87 25.17 31.72
C SER A 100 -3.62 24.06 32.74
N ARG A 101 -4.64 23.63 33.50
CA ARG A 101 -4.54 22.55 34.51
C ARG A 101 -4.97 21.19 34.01
N GLU A 102 -5.47 21.10 32.78
CA GLU A 102 -5.74 19.81 32.18
C GLU A 102 -4.42 19.09 31.80
N PRO A 103 -4.33 17.76 31.96
CA PRO A 103 -3.14 16.99 31.59
C PRO A 103 -2.78 17.16 30.10
N GLY A 104 -1.47 17.21 29.79
CA GLY A 104 -0.96 17.26 28.41
C GLY A 104 -0.51 18.63 27.93
N TYR A 105 -0.54 19.65 28.79
CA TYR A 105 0.13 20.93 28.61
C TYR A 105 1.33 20.98 29.57
N ASP A 106 2.55 20.85 29.06
CA ASP A 106 3.78 21.05 29.83
C ASP A 106 4.71 21.95 29.01
N SER A 107 5.29 22.98 29.64
CA SER A 107 6.35 23.87 29.10
C SER A 107 6.29 25.30 29.65
N SER A 108 7.43 25.98 29.53
CA SER A 108 7.62 27.42 29.66
C SER A 108 6.69 28.26 28.76
N GLU A 109 6.26 27.75 27.60
CA GLU A 109 5.45 28.51 26.64
C GLU A 109 4.01 28.73 27.09
N VAL A 110 3.40 27.71 27.71
CA VAL A 110 2.09 27.83 28.36
C VAL A 110 2.16 28.88 29.48
N ASN A 111 3.27 28.93 30.22
CA ASN A 111 3.48 29.93 31.25
C ASN A 111 3.60 31.35 30.67
N THR A 112 4.31 31.53 29.57
CA THR A 112 4.40 32.82 28.87
C THR A 112 3.04 33.30 28.37
N HIS A 113 2.27 32.44 27.69
CA HIS A 113 0.93 32.79 27.19
C HIS A 113 -0.04 33.14 28.34
N LYS A 114 -0.01 32.36 29.43
CA LYS A 114 -0.79 32.64 30.64
C LYS A 114 -0.51 34.05 31.17
N TRP A 115 0.76 34.44 31.32
CA TRP A 115 1.12 35.77 31.82
C TRP A 115 0.72 36.89 30.87
N LEU A 116 0.84 36.69 29.55
CA LEU A 116 0.36 37.65 28.56
C LEU A 116 -1.16 37.88 28.69
N GLY A 117 -1.95 36.82 28.89
CA GLY A 117 -3.40 36.94 29.14
C GLY A 117 -3.73 37.71 30.42
N VAL A 118 -2.94 37.51 31.48
CA VAL A 118 -3.08 38.28 32.73
C VAL A 118 -2.76 39.76 32.51
N ILE A 119 -1.66 40.07 31.81
CA ILE A 119 -1.29 41.45 31.50
C ILE A 119 -2.38 42.12 30.66
N CYS A 120 -2.95 41.45 29.66
CA CYS A 120 -4.10 41.96 28.89
C CYS A 120 -5.30 42.33 29.78
N SER A 121 -5.61 41.49 30.78
CA SER A 121 -6.69 41.74 31.74
C SER A 121 -6.44 43.01 32.55
N PHE A 122 -5.22 43.19 33.06
CA PHE A 122 -4.86 44.38 33.83
C PHE A 122 -4.81 45.64 32.98
N VAL A 123 -4.22 45.57 31.78
CA VAL A 123 -4.14 46.72 30.86
C VAL A 123 -5.54 47.20 30.46
N SER A 124 -6.45 46.28 30.09
CA SER A 124 -7.83 46.65 29.73
C SER A 124 -8.60 47.23 30.93
N PHE A 125 -8.47 46.60 32.11
CA PHE A 125 -9.04 47.10 33.36
C PHE A 125 -8.58 48.52 33.71
N LEU A 126 -7.27 48.77 33.67
CA LEU A 126 -6.69 50.09 33.94
C LEU A 126 -7.08 51.11 32.86
N TRP A 127 -7.13 50.71 31.59
CA TRP A 127 -7.56 51.59 30.51
C TRP A 127 -9.00 52.06 30.76
N TYR A 128 -9.93 51.18 31.13
CA TYR A 128 -11.28 51.59 31.47
C TYR A 128 -11.33 52.48 32.74
N GLY A 129 -10.59 52.12 33.78
CA GLY A 129 -10.56 52.87 35.05
C GLY A 129 -10.03 54.29 34.91
N PHE A 130 -9.00 54.48 34.08
CA PHE A 130 -8.33 55.75 33.83
C PHE A 130 -8.71 56.41 32.50
N LYS A 131 -9.77 55.95 31.82
CA LYS A 131 -10.16 56.41 30.48
C LYS A 131 -10.27 57.92 30.35
N GLU A 132 -10.79 58.62 31.35
CA GLU A 132 -10.94 60.09 31.32
C GLU A 132 -9.58 60.80 31.41
N LEU A 133 -8.62 60.22 32.14
CA LEU A 133 -7.25 60.74 32.22
C LEU A 133 -6.49 60.47 30.92
N ILE A 134 -6.61 59.25 30.39
CA ILE A 134 -5.94 58.83 29.15
C ILE A 134 -6.48 59.63 27.95
N ARG A 135 -7.78 59.88 27.87
CA ARG A 135 -8.41 60.70 26.80
C ARG A 135 -7.97 62.15 26.78
N LYS A 136 -7.58 62.73 27.93
CA LYS A 136 -7.09 64.12 27.99
C LYS A 136 -5.75 64.29 27.27
N ASN A 137 -4.94 63.25 27.20
CA ASN A 137 -3.63 63.29 26.54
C ASN A 137 -3.64 62.40 25.28
N LYS A 138 -3.59 63.03 24.11
CA LYS A 138 -3.63 62.34 22.80
C LYS A 138 -2.51 61.30 22.67
N ALA A 139 -1.29 61.62 23.13
CA ALA A 139 -0.17 60.70 23.08
C ALA A 139 -0.42 59.48 23.98
N ALA A 140 -0.95 59.70 25.19
CA ALA A 140 -1.28 58.62 26.11
C ALA A 140 -2.38 57.69 25.57
N MET A 141 -3.38 58.24 24.87
CA MET A 141 -4.43 57.43 24.24
C MET A 141 -3.88 56.57 23.09
N ILE A 142 -3.10 57.17 22.19
CA ILE A 142 -2.50 56.45 21.06
C ILE A 142 -1.52 55.38 21.56
N SER A 143 -0.67 55.70 22.54
CA SER A 143 0.28 54.74 23.11
C SER A 143 -0.41 53.59 23.82
N THR A 144 -1.49 53.86 24.56
CA THR A 144 -2.28 52.81 25.25
C THR A 144 -2.96 51.89 24.23
N GLY A 145 -3.56 52.45 23.17
CA GLY A 145 -4.22 51.67 22.12
C GLY A 145 -3.25 50.83 21.28
N LEU A 146 -2.13 51.42 20.86
CA LEU A 146 -1.07 50.69 20.14
C LEU A 146 -0.41 49.63 21.02
N GLY A 147 -0.07 49.97 22.26
CA GLY A 147 0.53 49.04 23.21
C GLY A 147 -0.38 47.84 23.49
N THR A 148 -1.69 48.09 23.67
CA THR A 148 -2.70 47.02 23.81
C THR A 148 -2.80 46.17 22.55
N SER A 149 -2.74 46.78 21.36
CA SER A 149 -2.79 46.06 20.08
C SER A 149 -1.56 45.16 19.88
N VAL A 150 -0.37 45.65 20.21
CA VAL A 150 0.89 44.86 20.17
C VAL A 150 0.83 43.71 21.18
N LEU A 151 0.36 43.98 22.40
CA LEU A 151 0.21 42.95 23.42
C LEU A 151 -0.77 41.84 22.98
N LEU A 152 -1.91 42.21 22.38
CA LEU A 152 -2.87 41.26 21.83
C LEU A 152 -2.27 40.44 20.68
N PHE A 153 -1.48 41.07 19.81
CA PHE A 153 -0.78 40.38 18.73
C PHE A 153 0.19 39.32 19.27
N ILE A 154 1.03 39.67 20.26
CA ILE A 154 1.98 38.74 20.87
C ILE A 154 1.24 37.62 21.61
N ALA A 155 0.19 37.95 22.38
CA ALA A 155 -0.64 36.97 23.09
C ALA A 155 -1.33 36.01 22.12
N GLY A 156 -1.88 36.51 21.01
CA GLY A 156 -2.51 35.74 19.95
C GLY A 156 -1.52 34.83 19.22
N HIS A 157 -0.34 35.33 18.87
CA HIS A 157 0.73 34.53 18.25
C HIS A 157 1.19 33.37 19.15
N LYS A 158 1.42 33.64 20.44
CA LYS A 158 1.76 32.58 21.41
C LYS A 158 0.60 31.61 21.64
N GLY A 159 -0.65 32.08 21.62
CA GLY A 159 -1.83 31.22 21.69
C GLY A 159 -1.95 30.29 20.48
N ALA A 160 -1.75 30.81 19.27
CA ALA A 160 -1.76 30.02 18.04
C ALA A 160 -0.63 28.98 18.01
N SER A 161 0.54 29.32 18.54
CA SER A 161 1.68 28.39 18.65
C SER A 161 1.34 27.17 19.51
N LEU A 162 0.60 27.36 20.61
CA LEU A 162 0.16 26.28 21.50
C LEU A 162 -0.88 25.35 20.86
N THR A 163 -1.66 25.82 19.88
CA THR A 163 -2.75 25.03 19.26
C THR A 163 -2.40 24.45 17.91
N HIS A 164 -1.52 25.11 17.16
CA HIS A 164 -1.16 24.78 15.79
C HIS A 164 0.33 24.48 15.57
N GLY A 165 1.17 24.64 16.60
CA GLY A 165 2.63 24.44 16.49
C GLY A 165 3.39 25.73 16.20
N ASN A 166 4.71 25.67 16.32
CA ASN A 166 5.58 26.83 16.11
C ASN A 166 5.47 27.37 14.68
N ASP A 167 5.65 28.69 14.55
CA ASP A 167 5.65 29.42 13.27
C ASP A 167 4.37 29.36 12.43
N PHE A 168 3.25 28.86 12.98
CA PHE A 168 1.97 28.73 12.27
C PHE A 168 1.52 30.00 11.52
N LEU A 169 1.66 31.19 12.11
CA LEU A 169 1.23 32.45 11.49
C LEU A 169 2.15 32.93 10.37
N LEU A 170 3.44 32.65 10.47
CA LEU A 170 4.44 33.12 9.51
C LEU A 170 4.82 32.03 8.50
N ALA A 171 4.39 30.78 8.69
CA ALA A 171 4.67 29.66 7.79
C ALA A 171 4.39 29.97 6.30
N PRO A 172 3.32 30.69 5.91
CA PRO A 172 3.10 31.05 4.50
C PRO A 172 4.08 32.10 3.95
N ILE A 173 4.69 32.91 4.82
CA ILE A 173 5.56 34.05 4.46
C ILE A 173 7.04 33.66 4.57
N ASN A 174 7.41 32.87 5.57
CA ASN A 174 8.77 32.39 5.81
C ASN A 174 9.24 31.36 4.77
N GLY A 175 8.35 30.90 3.89
CA GLY A 175 8.71 30.06 2.75
C GLY A 175 8.91 28.58 3.06
N ASP A 176 8.69 28.14 4.31
CA ASP A 176 8.77 26.73 4.72
C ASP A 176 7.64 25.85 4.14
N SER A 177 6.64 26.47 3.50
CA SER A 177 5.59 25.78 2.72
C SER A 177 5.95 25.60 1.24
N LYS A 178 7.15 25.99 0.79
CA LYS A 178 7.67 25.41 -0.45
C LYS A 178 7.98 23.96 -0.15
N GLU A 179 7.23 23.04 -0.76
CA GLU A 179 7.69 21.65 -0.86
C GLU A 179 9.19 21.68 -1.19
N PRO A 180 10.03 20.92 -0.46
CA PRO A 180 11.46 21.00 -0.64
C PRO A 180 11.75 20.82 -2.13
N THR A 181 12.39 21.82 -2.73
CA THR A 181 12.96 21.75 -4.08
C THR A 181 14.18 20.83 -4.05
N VAL A 182 13.99 19.63 -3.48
CA VAL A 182 14.98 18.57 -3.49
C VAL A 182 14.86 17.88 -4.83
N LEU A 183 16.00 17.70 -5.48
CA LEU A 183 16.04 16.90 -6.68
C LEU A 183 15.82 15.43 -6.30
N LEU A 184 15.22 14.65 -7.19
CA LEU A 184 14.93 13.23 -6.92
C LEU A 184 16.17 12.44 -6.45
N GLU A 185 17.37 12.82 -6.91
CA GLU A 185 18.67 12.25 -6.54
C GLU A 185 19.16 12.56 -5.12
N ASP A 186 18.67 13.65 -4.55
CA ASP A 186 18.99 14.08 -3.18
C ASP A 186 17.84 13.81 -2.21
N ALA A 187 16.70 13.35 -2.72
CA ALA A 187 15.55 13.04 -1.90
C ALA A 187 15.84 11.85 -0.96
N VAL A 188 15.85 12.11 0.34
CA VAL A 188 15.83 11.12 1.43
C VAL A 188 14.38 10.77 1.79
N VAL A 189 14.07 9.47 1.90
CA VAL A 189 12.72 8.93 2.14
C VAL A 189 12.09 9.55 3.40
N TYR A 190 12.78 9.46 4.54
CA TYR A 190 12.22 10.00 5.78
C TYR A 190 12.06 11.52 5.72
N THR A 191 13.13 12.24 5.41
CA THR A 191 13.16 13.71 5.44
C THR A 191 12.14 14.36 4.50
N HIS A 192 11.94 13.80 3.31
CA HIS A 192 11.16 14.47 2.26
C HIS A 192 9.78 13.85 2.01
N LEU A 193 9.52 12.59 2.42
CA LEU A 193 8.20 11.96 2.28
C LEU A 193 7.49 11.79 3.62
N VAL A 194 8.18 11.31 4.65
CA VAL A 194 7.57 10.91 5.93
C VAL A 194 7.46 12.08 6.91
N LYS A 195 8.55 12.82 7.10
CA LYS A 195 8.65 13.91 8.07
C LYS A 195 7.59 15.00 7.83
N PRO A 196 7.29 15.44 6.59
CA PRO A 196 6.22 16.41 6.35
C PRO A 196 4.85 15.92 6.82
N VAL A 197 4.55 14.63 6.67
CA VAL A 197 3.29 14.03 7.17
C VAL A 197 3.24 14.08 8.69
N ILE A 198 4.35 13.72 9.36
CA ILE A 198 4.45 13.76 10.83
C ILE A 198 4.28 15.19 11.36
N GLU A 199 4.96 16.16 10.74
CA GLU A 199 4.89 17.58 11.12
C GLU A 199 3.47 18.13 10.99
N GLN A 200 2.81 17.85 9.87
CA GLN A 200 1.48 18.41 9.59
C GLN A 200 0.35 17.71 10.35
N LYS A 201 0.45 16.38 10.55
CA LYS A 201 -0.68 15.57 11.07
C LYS A 201 -0.51 15.16 12.53
N CYS A 202 0.72 15.05 13.02
CA CYS A 202 0.99 14.47 14.34
C CYS A 202 1.55 15.50 15.34
N MET A 203 2.46 16.38 14.90
CA MET A 203 3.18 17.30 15.79
C MET A 203 2.31 18.40 16.40
N GLY A 204 1.08 18.63 15.94
CA GLY A 204 0.13 19.52 16.62
C GLY A 204 -0.29 19.04 18.03
N CYS A 205 -0.04 17.76 18.36
CA CYS A 205 -0.35 17.14 19.66
C CYS A 205 0.81 16.32 20.26
N HIS A 206 1.92 16.14 19.53
CA HIS A 206 3.07 15.31 19.91
C HIS A 206 4.39 16.10 19.76
N ASN A 207 4.46 17.25 20.42
CA ASN A 207 5.64 18.12 20.45
C ASN A 207 6.08 18.40 21.90
N LYS A 208 7.17 19.15 22.11
CA LYS A 208 7.66 19.44 23.47
C LYS A 208 6.69 20.27 24.31
N SER A 209 5.93 21.17 23.70
CA SER A 209 4.94 22.03 24.37
C SER A 209 3.62 21.30 24.67
N LYS A 210 3.36 20.20 23.96
CA LYS A 210 2.16 19.37 24.05
C LYS A 210 2.50 17.92 23.74
N ALA A 211 2.88 17.16 24.76
CA ALA A 211 3.31 15.77 24.66
C ALA A 211 2.17 14.81 25.05
N LYS A 212 1.09 14.76 24.27
CA LYS A 212 -0.02 13.83 24.56
C LYS A 212 0.47 12.39 24.50
N GLY A 213 0.16 11.61 25.54
CA GLY A 213 0.64 10.22 25.67
C GLY A 213 2.16 10.11 25.81
N GLU A 214 2.84 11.17 26.27
CA GLU A 214 4.29 11.26 26.47
C GLU A 214 5.13 11.07 25.19
N LEU A 215 4.49 11.15 24.02
CA LEU A 215 5.14 10.99 22.72
C LEU A 215 5.53 12.35 22.14
N ILE A 216 6.80 12.50 21.77
CA ILE A 216 7.38 13.72 21.17
C ILE A 216 8.06 13.35 19.86
N MET A 217 7.69 14.01 18.76
CA MET A 217 8.11 13.65 17.40
C MET A 217 9.06 14.67 16.73
N GLU A 218 9.56 15.66 17.47
CA GLU A 218 10.40 16.74 16.91
C GLU A 218 11.76 16.30 16.39
N THR A 219 12.33 15.24 16.96
CA THR A 219 13.65 14.71 16.56
C THR A 219 13.58 13.20 16.39
N GLU A 220 14.45 12.65 15.54
CA GLU A 220 14.54 11.20 15.30
C GLU A 220 14.77 10.41 16.59
N GLN A 221 15.62 10.93 17.48
CA GLN A 221 15.90 10.34 18.79
C GLN A 221 14.65 10.28 19.68
N LEU A 222 13.86 11.36 19.72
CA LEU A 222 12.64 11.41 20.52
C LEU A 222 11.52 10.55 19.93
N LEU A 223 11.44 10.49 18.59
CA LEU A 223 10.49 9.64 17.90
C LEU A 223 10.79 8.14 18.17
N LEU A 224 12.06 7.74 18.15
CA LEU A 224 12.51 6.38 18.48
C LEU A 224 12.31 6.02 19.96
N LYS A 225 12.39 7.00 20.87
CA LYS A 225 12.14 6.79 22.30
C LYS A 225 10.70 6.31 22.56
N GLY A 226 9.74 6.72 21.73
CA GLY A 226 8.33 6.37 21.88
C GLY A 226 7.65 7.13 23.01
N GLY A 227 6.41 6.75 23.30
CA GLY A 227 5.58 7.38 24.33
C GLY A 227 5.23 6.42 25.47
N LYS A 228 4.24 6.81 26.28
CA LYS A 228 3.73 6.05 27.43
C LYS A 228 3.36 4.61 27.10
N ASN A 229 2.86 4.36 25.88
CA ASN A 229 2.40 3.05 25.45
C ASN A 229 3.46 2.25 24.68
N GLY A 230 4.70 2.76 24.59
CA GLY A 230 5.81 2.11 23.89
C GLY A 230 6.16 2.79 22.57
N LYS A 231 6.89 2.05 21.73
CA LYS A 231 7.41 2.55 20.45
C LYS A 231 6.28 2.76 19.43
N PRO A 232 6.39 3.75 18.54
CA PRO A 232 5.31 4.04 17.59
C PRO A 232 5.13 2.95 16.53
N TRP A 233 6.15 2.16 16.22
CA TRP A 233 6.07 1.05 15.27
C TRP A 233 6.89 -0.15 15.73
N ASP A 234 6.55 -1.32 15.19
CA ASP A 234 7.28 -2.57 15.34
C ASP A 234 7.30 -3.28 13.99
N THR A 235 8.49 -3.36 13.38
CA THR A 235 8.65 -3.91 12.02
C THR A 235 8.57 -5.44 11.98
N ALA A 236 8.64 -6.11 13.14
CA ALA A 236 8.48 -7.56 13.24
C ALA A 236 7.02 -7.98 13.50
N ALA A 237 6.18 -7.05 13.94
CA ALA A 237 4.76 -7.30 14.21
C ALA A 237 3.93 -7.28 12.91
N ALA A 238 2.95 -8.18 12.81
CA ALA A 238 2.08 -8.30 11.64
C ALA A 238 1.22 -7.04 11.39
N ASP A 239 0.96 -6.25 12.42
CA ASP A 239 0.20 -5.00 12.35
C ASP A 239 1.08 -3.73 12.28
N PHE A 240 2.41 -3.89 12.17
CA PHE A 240 3.39 -2.82 12.08
C PHE A 240 3.43 -1.86 13.30
N GLY A 241 2.79 -2.22 14.41
CA GLY A 241 2.84 -1.50 15.68
C GLY A 241 1.79 -0.39 15.87
N LEU A 242 2.00 0.43 16.92
CA LEU A 242 0.96 1.29 17.51
C LEU A 242 0.46 2.41 16.60
N MET A 243 1.34 3.02 15.81
CA MET A 243 1.00 4.10 14.89
C MET A 243 0.04 3.58 13.84
N MET A 244 0.39 2.46 13.20
CA MET A 244 -0.41 1.90 12.13
C MET A 244 -1.75 1.38 12.64
N ARG A 245 -1.79 0.81 13.86
CA ARG A 245 -3.04 0.46 14.52
C ARG A 245 -3.92 1.69 14.77
N ARG A 246 -3.37 2.77 15.32
CA ARG A 246 -4.15 3.96 15.74
C ARG A 246 -4.68 4.79 14.59
N ILE A 247 -3.99 4.84 13.45
CA ILE A 247 -4.49 5.58 12.28
C ILE A 247 -5.61 4.85 11.54
N HIS A 248 -5.74 3.53 11.73
CA HIS A 248 -6.79 2.70 11.11
C HIS A 248 -7.98 2.42 12.04
N LEU A 249 -7.98 2.97 13.27
CA LEU A 249 -9.14 2.86 14.14
C LEU A 249 -10.33 3.64 13.54
N PRO A 250 -11.58 3.26 13.88
CA PRO A 250 -12.73 4.09 13.53
C PRO A 250 -12.57 5.50 14.09
N LEU A 251 -13.00 6.52 13.35
CA LEU A 251 -12.86 7.94 13.73
C LEU A 251 -13.48 8.30 15.10
N GLU A 252 -14.44 7.50 15.57
CA GLU A 252 -15.10 7.70 16.87
C GLU A 252 -14.36 7.05 18.03
N ASP A 253 -13.32 6.26 17.76
CA ASP A 253 -12.49 5.64 18.78
C ASP A 253 -11.62 6.70 19.48
N LYS A 254 -11.52 6.59 20.81
CA LYS A 254 -10.74 7.53 21.63
C LYS A 254 -9.24 7.41 21.41
N GLU A 255 -8.77 6.27 20.92
CA GLU A 255 -7.37 6.03 20.57
C GLU A 255 -7.05 6.33 19.11
N HIS A 256 -8.05 6.68 18.30
CA HIS A 256 -7.85 7.09 16.90
C HIS A 256 -6.94 8.32 16.83
N MET A 257 -5.94 8.24 15.96
CA MET A 257 -4.99 9.32 15.73
C MET A 257 -4.90 9.64 14.24
N PRO A 258 -4.97 10.92 13.84
CA PRO A 258 -5.27 12.11 14.64
C PRO A 258 -6.71 12.10 15.16
N PRO A 259 -7.01 12.67 16.34
CA PRO A 259 -8.38 12.73 16.84
C PRO A 259 -9.33 13.43 15.85
N LYS A 260 -10.63 13.11 15.88
CA LYS A 260 -11.66 13.67 14.98
C LYS A 260 -11.65 15.20 14.83
N SER A 261 -11.20 15.93 15.84
CA SER A 261 -11.09 17.40 15.84
C SER A 261 -9.82 17.94 15.16
N LYS A 262 -8.98 17.08 14.59
CA LYS A 262 -7.73 17.41 13.90
C LYS A 262 -7.76 16.93 12.45
N THR A 263 -6.91 17.53 11.62
CA THR A 263 -6.74 17.16 10.21
C THR A 263 -6.33 15.70 10.10
N GLN A 264 -7.11 14.92 9.34
CA GLN A 264 -6.86 13.50 9.14
C GLN A 264 -5.78 13.25 8.09
N LEU A 265 -5.20 12.05 8.09
CA LEU A 265 -4.34 11.59 7.00
C LEU A 265 -5.19 11.22 5.79
N THR A 266 -4.63 11.44 4.61
CA THR A 266 -5.12 10.89 3.34
C THR A 266 -4.62 9.45 3.13
N ASP A 267 -5.24 8.71 2.22
CA ASP A 267 -4.82 7.34 1.90
C ASP A 267 -3.36 7.27 1.41
N GLU A 268 -2.91 8.27 0.65
CA GLU A 268 -1.52 8.36 0.21
C GLU A 268 -0.56 8.58 1.39
N GLU A 269 -0.89 9.49 2.31
CA GLU A 269 -0.08 9.75 3.51
C GLU A 269 0.01 8.52 4.42
N ILE A 270 -1.10 7.80 4.59
CA ILE A 270 -1.14 6.51 5.31
C ILE A 270 -0.23 5.50 4.61
N ASN A 271 -0.30 5.40 3.29
CA ASN A 271 0.51 4.48 2.51
C ASN A 271 2.00 4.82 2.59
N ILE A 272 2.38 6.10 2.57
CA ILE A 272 3.77 6.55 2.76
C ILE A 272 4.31 6.08 4.12
N LEU A 273 3.55 6.28 5.20
CA LEU A 273 3.94 5.83 6.54
C LEU A 273 4.05 4.30 6.61
N TYR A 274 3.07 3.58 6.05
CA TYR A 274 3.06 2.13 6.00
C TYR A 274 4.28 1.57 5.27
N LEU A 275 4.56 2.04 4.05
CA LEU A 275 5.67 1.56 3.24
C LEU A 275 7.02 1.88 3.89
N TRP A 276 7.15 3.05 4.52
CA TRP A 276 8.37 3.42 5.25
C TRP A 276 8.61 2.49 6.45
N ILE A 277 7.58 2.21 7.25
CA ILE A 277 7.69 1.29 8.39
C ILE A 277 7.99 -0.13 7.91
N LYS A 278 7.28 -0.62 6.89
CA LYS A 278 7.52 -1.92 6.27
C LYS A 278 8.95 -2.04 5.73
N GLY A 279 9.50 -0.96 5.19
CA GLY A 279 10.87 -0.85 4.71
C GLY A 279 11.95 -0.77 5.79
N GLY A 280 11.58 -0.88 7.07
CA GLY A 280 12.51 -0.87 8.21
C GLY A 280 12.59 0.47 8.97
N ALA A 281 11.75 1.45 8.63
CA ALA A 281 11.68 2.77 9.28
C ALA A 281 13.03 3.52 9.37
N GLY A 282 13.85 3.46 8.30
CA GLY A 282 15.16 4.11 8.25
C GLY A 282 15.08 5.63 8.02
N PHE A 283 15.97 6.40 8.64
CA PHE A 283 15.99 7.87 8.57
C PHE A 283 16.86 8.44 7.44
N THR A 284 17.86 7.70 6.97
CA THR A 284 18.91 8.20 6.08
C THR A 284 18.82 7.70 4.63
N LYS A 285 17.94 6.72 4.36
CA LYS A 285 17.86 6.04 3.06
C LYS A 285 17.42 7.01 1.94
N LYS A 286 18.19 7.08 0.86
CA LYS A 286 17.81 7.88 -0.32
C LYS A 286 16.72 7.18 -1.13
N VAL A 287 15.90 7.98 -1.82
CA VAL A 287 14.82 7.49 -2.68
C VAL A 287 15.37 6.63 -3.83
N LEU A 288 16.48 7.04 -4.46
CA LEU A 288 17.08 6.29 -5.57
C LEU A 288 17.78 4.98 -5.15
N GLU A 289 18.03 4.78 -3.85
CA GLU A 289 18.54 3.50 -3.32
C GLU A 289 17.45 2.43 -3.23
N LEU A 290 16.18 2.80 -3.42
CA LEU A 290 15.07 1.85 -3.52
C LEU A 290 15.00 1.24 -4.93
N PRO A 291 14.54 -0.02 -5.06
CA PRO A 291 14.27 -0.64 -6.36
C PRO A 291 13.36 0.22 -7.25
N GLU A 292 13.51 0.14 -8.58
CA GLU A 292 12.71 0.95 -9.52
C GLU A 292 11.20 0.70 -9.42
N ASN A 293 10.81 -0.52 -9.04
CA ASN A 293 9.43 -0.92 -8.81
C ASN A 293 8.94 -0.67 -7.37
N ASP A 294 9.76 -0.05 -6.50
CA ASP A 294 9.37 0.26 -5.13
C ASP A 294 8.33 1.39 -5.12
N SER A 295 7.22 1.16 -4.43
CA SER A 295 6.10 2.10 -4.39
C SER A 295 6.48 3.47 -3.79
N LEU A 296 7.42 3.53 -2.83
CA LEU A 296 7.91 4.82 -2.30
C LEU A 296 8.72 5.56 -3.35
N ARG A 297 9.51 4.86 -4.16
CA ARG A 297 10.26 5.47 -5.27
C ARG A 297 9.32 5.99 -6.35
N MET A 298 8.26 5.25 -6.68
CA MET A 298 7.24 5.71 -7.63
C MET A 298 6.52 6.98 -7.15
N ILE A 299 6.08 7.01 -5.88
CA ILE A 299 5.46 8.18 -5.26
C ILE A 299 6.43 9.38 -5.29
N ALA A 300 7.69 9.17 -4.90
CA ALA A 300 8.70 10.21 -4.91
C ALA A 300 9.02 10.74 -6.32
N THR A 301 9.03 9.87 -7.33
CA THR A 301 9.28 10.24 -8.73
C THR A 301 8.15 11.10 -9.30
N ALA A 302 6.91 10.87 -8.85
CA ALA A 302 5.78 11.72 -9.21
C ALA A 302 5.83 13.10 -8.51
N ARG A 303 6.46 13.19 -7.33
CA ARG A 303 6.49 14.41 -6.49
C ARG A 303 7.72 15.29 -6.71
N PHE A 304 8.91 14.71 -6.88
CA PHE A 304 10.17 15.46 -6.98
C PHE A 304 10.65 15.58 -8.42
N LYS A 305 11.22 16.74 -8.75
CA LYS A 305 11.85 16.99 -10.05
C LYS A 305 13.21 16.30 -10.11
N SER A 306 13.53 15.63 -11.20
CA SER A 306 14.89 15.14 -11.47
C SER A 306 15.80 16.33 -11.86
N SER A 307 17.11 16.25 -11.60
CA SER A 307 18.11 17.23 -12.09
C SER A 307 18.11 17.38 -13.61
N ASN A 308 17.65 16.35 -14.31
CA ASN A 308 17.45 16.35 -15.76
C ASN A 308 16.11 16.99 -16.19
N ALA A 309 15.37 17.63 -15.28
CA ALA A 309 14.19 18.42 -15.61
C ALA A 309 14.60 19.64 -16.43
N ASP A 310 14.49 19.43 -17.71
CA ASP A 310 14.72 20.36 -18.79
C ASP A 310 14.11 21.75 -18.55
N VAL A 311 14.98 22.76 -18.40
CA VAL A 311 14.58 24.18 -18.35
C VAL A 311 14.34 24.66 -19.78
N TYR A 312 13.28 25.45 -19.96
CA TYR A 312 12.86 26.01 -21.25
C TYR A 312 12.90 27.53 -21.14
N ASP A 313 13.70 28.17 -21.99
CA ASP A 313 14.02 29.61 -21.98
C ASP A 313 13.29 30.39 -23.10
N PHE A 314 12.38 29.73 -23.81
CA PHE A 314 11.58 30.32 -24.88
C PHE A 314 10.16 30.70 -24.42
N PRO A 315 9.52 31.71 -25.05
CA PRO A 315 8.17 32.14 -24.71
C PRO A 315 7.13 31.06 -25.01
N ALA A 316 6.05 30.99 -24.22
CA ALA A 316 4.95 30.07 -24.45
C ALA A 316 4.17 30.41 -25.74
N ALA A 317 3.70 29.39 -26.46
CA ALA A 317 2.84 29.58 -27.63
C ALA A 317 1.45 30.11 -27.24
N ASP A 318 0.79 30.77 -28.19
CA ASP A 318 -0.58 31.27 -28.02
C ASP A 318 -1.56 30.10 -27.81
N LYS A 319 -2.35 30.19 -26.73
CA LYS A 319 -3.34 29.17 -26.35
C LYS A 319 -4.40 28.95 -27.45
N ASN A 320 -4.78 29.97 -28.19
CA ASN A 320 -5.74 29.87 -29.30
C ASN A 320 -5.13 29.12 -30.49
N ILE A 321 -3.83 29.31 -30.77
CA ILE A 321 -3.14 28.52 -31.80
C ILE A 321 -3.11 27.06 -31.38
N ILE A 322 -2.74 26.76 -30.14
CA ILE A 322 -2.75 25.39 -29.60
C ILE A 322 -4.15 24.76 -29.71
N ALA A 323 -5.20 25.49 -29.33
CA ALA A 323 -6.57 25.00 -29.42
C ALA A 323 -6.98 24.67 -30.86
N ARG A 324 -6.63 25.52 -31.85
CA ARG A 324 -6.91 25.26 -33.27
C ARG A 324 -6.11 24.09 -33.85
N LEU A 325 -4.91 23.85 -33.33
CA LEU A 325 -4.08 22.73 -33.77
C LEU A 325 -4.56 21.39 -33.19
N ASN A 326 -5.34 21.37 -32.11
CA ASN A 326 -5.92 20.13 -31.59
C ASN A 326 -7.08 19.65 -32.48
N ASN A 327 -7.12 18.35 -32.76
CA ASN A 327 -8.22 17.68 -33.44
C ASN A 327 -8.29 16.20 -33.02
N ASP A 328 -9.25 15.44 -33.54
CA ASP A 328 -9.48 14.03 -33.16
C ASP A 328 -8.27 13.10 -33.39
N TYR A 329 -7.32 13.50 -34.22
CA TYR A 329 -6.15 12.72 -34.64
C TYR A 329 -4.81 13.35 -34.24
N ARG A 330 -4.83 14.53 -33.61
CA ARG A 330 -3.63 15.27 -33.17
C ARG A 330 -3.88 15.98 -31.85
N VAL A 331 -3.06 15.63 -30.85
CA VAL A 331 -3.07 16.24 -29.52
C VAL A 331 -1.84 17.11 -29.36
N VAL A 332 -2.05 18.40 -29.06
CA VAL A 332 -1.01 19.42 -28.84
C VAL A 332 -1.19 19.98 -27.44
N THR A 333 -0.29 19.66 -26.51
CA THR A 333 -0.43 20.04 -25.10
C THR A 333 0.88 20.51 -24.47
N PRO A 334 0.85 21.46 -23.52
CA PRO A 334 2.02 21.77 -22.69
C PRO A 334 2.44 20.57 -21.86
N LEU A 335 3.75 20.39 -21.64
CA LEU A 335 4.28 19.29 -20.81
C LEU A 335 3.84 19.37 -19.34
N ALA A 336 3.60 20.58 -18.83
CA ALA A 336 3.13 20.83 -17.48
C ALA A 336 2.41 22.17 -17.43
N THR A 337 1.59 22.38 -16.38
CA THR A 337 0.92 23.66 -16.14
C THR A 337 1.94 24.80 -16.06
N GLY A 338 1.82 25.79 -16.95
CA GLY A 338 2.72 26.94 -17.03
C GLY A 338 4.02 26.71 -17.80
N SER A 339 4.24 25.50 -18.36
CA SER A 339 5.41 25.23 -19.20
C SER A 339 5.24 25.80 -20.61
N PRO A 340 6.26 26.47 -21.19
CA PRO A 340 6.23 26.92 -22.59
C PRO A 340 6.47 25.76 -23.58
N ALA A 341 6.90 24.60 -23.08
CA ALA A 341 7.26 23.43 -23.85
C ALA A 341 6.05 22.55 -24.19
N ILE A 342 5.94 22.16 -25.45
CA ILE A 342 4.79 21.47 -26.02
C ILE A 342 5.18 20.04 -26.44
N SER A 343 4.31 19.09 -26.10
CA SER A 343 4.30 17.75 -26.68
C SER A 343 3.20 17.66 -27.74
N VAL A 344 3.54 17.03 -28.87
CA VAL A 344 2.61 16.77 -29.96
C VAL A 344 2.51 15.27 -30.21
N ASN A 345 1.30 14.74 -30.18
CA ASN A 345 1.02 13.32 -30.44
C ASN A 345 0.05 13.17 -31.60
N PHE A 346 0.40 12.32 -32.57
CA PHE A 346 -0.46 11.94 -33.69
C PHE A 346 -1.03 10.53 -33.52
N TYR A 347 -2.25 10.34 -34.00
CA TYR A 347 -2.98 9.09 -33.99
C TYR A 347 -3.70 8.89 -35.32
N GLY A 348 -4.10 7.65 -35.62
CA GLY A 348 -4.93 7.37 -36.80
C GLY A 348 -4.16 7.47 -38.13
N ALA A 349 -3.31 6.47 -38.41
CA ALA A 349 -2.46 6.42 -39.60
C ALA A 349 -3.20 6.65 -40.93
N SER A 350 -4.46 6.19 -41.04
CA SER A 350 -5.27 6.35 -42.27
C SER A 350 -5.74 7.78 -42.55
N ARG A 351 -5.64 8.69 -41.57
CA ARG A 351 -6.04 10.10 -41.67
C ARG A 351 -4.88 11.08 -41.61
N PHE A 352 -3.66 10.57 -41.46
CA PHE A 352 -2.45 11.38 -41.42
C PHE A 352 -2.12 11.94 -42.81
N THR A 353 -1.75 13.21 -42.87
CA THR A 353 -1.18 13.84 -44.08
C THR A 353 0.02 14.72 -43.73
N SER A 354 0.97 14.85 -44.66
CA SER A 354 2.15 15.72 -44.50
C SER A 354 1.81 17.18 -44.21
N ASP A 355 0.67 17.67 -44.71
CA ASP A 355 0.24 19.05 -44.45
C ASP A 355 -0.10 19.30 -42.97
N GLN A 356 -0.55 18.27 -42.24
CA GLN A 356 -0.77 18.39 -40.79
C GLN A 356 0.54 18.58 -40.01
N LEU A 357 1.69 18.15 -40.53
CA LEU A 357 2.99 18.49 -39.95
C LEU A 357 3.35 19.94 -40.23
N LYS A 358 3.08 20.45 -41.45
CA LYS A 358 3.35 21.85 -41.82
C LYS A 358 2.54 22.84 -40.99
N GLU A 359 1.30 22.50 -40.63
CA GLU A 359 0.49 23.33 -39.73
C GLU A 359 1.17 23.65 -38.40
N LEU A 360 2.02 22.74 -37.90
CA LEU A 360 2.76 22.88 -36.65
C LEU A 360 3.89 23.91 -36.73
N GLU A 361 4.26 24.38 -37.93
CA GLU A 361 5.29 25.42 -38.10
C GLU A 361 4.95 26.72 -37.34
N GLN A 362 3.66 26.98 -37.10
CA GLN A 362 3.19 28.10 -36.27
C GLN A 362 3.68 28.06 -34.82
N ILE A 363 4.02 26.86 -34.31
CA ILE A 363 4.52 26.63 -32.95
C ILE A 363 5.88 25.93 -32.93
N LYS A 364 6.64 25.97 -34.03
CA LYS A 364 7.91 25.25 -34.21
C LYS A 364 8.94 25.49 -33.10
N ASN A 365 8.93 26.67 -32.48
CA ASN A 365 9.84 27.03 -31.40
C ASN A 365 9.46 26.43 -30.04
N ASN A 366 8.25 25.87 -29.90
CA ASN A 366 7.72 25.37 -28.64
C ASN A 366 7.70 23.83 -28.55
N ILE A 367 7.80 23.14 -29.68
CA ILE A 367 7.70 21.67 -29.73
C ILE A 367 8.99 21.07 -29.20
N VAL A 368 8.88 20.31 -28.12
CA VAL A 368 10.00 19.59 -27.49
C VAL A 368 9.84 18.08 -27.55
N SER A 369 8.64 17.58 -27.79
CA SER A 369 8.32 16.17 -27.92
C SER A 369 7.37 15.95 -29.09
N LEU A 370 7.72 15.04 -30.00
CA LEU A 370 6.92 14.71 -31.17
C LEU A 370 6.78 13.20 -31.32
N GLN A 371 5.55 12.71 -31.19
CA GLN A 371 5.20 11.30 -31.28
C GLN A 371 4.46 11.03 -32.60
N LEU A 372 5.13 10.30 -33.49
CA LEU A 372 4.65 9.96 -34.83
C LEU A 372 4.70 8.44 -35.10
N SER A 373 4.88 7.62 -34.07
CA SER A 373 4.99 6.17 -34.28
C SER A 373 3.76 5.60 -35.00
N LYS A 374 4.01 4.70 -35.95
CA LYS A 374 3.00 4.03 -36.80
C LYS A 374 2.25 4.97 -37.75
N MET A 375 2.60 6.25 -37.82
CA MET A 375 2.06 7.16 -38.83
C MET A 375 2.81 6.94 -40.16
N PRO A 376 2.17 7.16 -41.32
CA PRO A 376 2.81 7.01 -42.64
C PRO A 376 3.76 8.18 -42.96
N VAL A 377 4.68 8.49 -42.03
CA VAL A 377 5.73 9.51 -42.18
C VAL A 377 6.78 8.99 -43.14
N THR A 378 7.19 9.85 -44.08
CA THR A 378 8.18 9.61 -45.13
C THR A 378 9.45 10.42 -44.90
N ASP A 379 10.51 10.16 -45.67
CA ASP A 379 11.76 10.93 -45.61
C ASP A 379 11.56 12.42 -45.94
N ASP A 380 10.59 12.77 -46.80
CA ASP A 380 10.28 14.18 -47.15
C ASP A 380 9.71 14.97 -45.95
N ASP A 381 8.94 14.30 -45.09
CA ASP A 381 8.36 14.91 -43.88
C ASP A 381 9.43 15.32 -42.86
N LEU A 382 10.61 14.67 -42.90
CA LEU A 382 11.73 15.00 -42.03
C LEU A 382 12.27 16.41 -42.27
N LYS A 383 12.01 17.00 -43.44
CA LYS A 383 12.35 18.41 -43.72
C LYS A 383 11.57 19.38 -42.82
N THR A 384 10.27 19.14 -42.63
CA THR A 384 9.44 19.94 -41.72
C THR A 384 9.81 19.65 -40.26
N ILE A 385 9.99 18.37 -39.90
CA ILE A 385 10.36 17.97 -38.53
C ILE A 385 11.71 18.56 -38.12
N GLY A 386 12.67 18.62 -39.04
CA GLY A 386 13.99 19.23 -38.83
C GLY A 386 13.94 20.74 -38.51
N SER A 387 12.81 21.41 -38.76
CA SER A 387 12.63 22.83 -38.44
C SER A 387 12.26 23.11 -36.98
N PHE A 388 11.92 22.08 -36.19
CA PHE A 388 11.51 22.20 -34.79
C PHE A 388 12.73 22.26 -33.87
N SER A 389 13.47 23.37 -33.88
CA SER A 389 14.81 23.52 -33.28
C SER A 389 14.91 23.14 -31.79
N ASN A 390 13.82 23.22 -31.03
CA ASN A 390 13.77 22.88 -29.61
C ASN A 390 13.38 21.41 -29.31
N LEU A 391 13.27 20.56 -30.34
CA LEU A 391 12.88 19.16 -30.19
C LEU A 391 13.91 18.38 -29.36
N ARG A 392 13.43 17.69 -28.31
CA ARG A 392 14.23 16.89 -27.37
C ARG A 392 13.91 15.40 -27.46
N ALA A 393 12.67 15.05 -27.77
CA ALA A 393 12.23 13.67 -28.00
C ALA A 393 11.48 13.54 -29.33
N LEU A 394 11.90 12.59 -30.16
CA LEU A 394 11.29 12.30 -31.44
C LEU A 394 11.08 10.79 -31.60
N ASN A 395 9.83 10.37 -31.77
CA ASN A 395 9.49 8.98 -32.01
C ASN A 395 8.92 8.78 -33.42
N LEU A 396 9.71 8.10 -34.25
CA LEU A 396 9.41 7.75 -35.63
C LEU A 396 9.31 6.23 -35.82
N SER A 397 9.07 5.48 -34.75
CA SER A 397 9.07 4.02 -34.81
C SER A 397 7.93 3.51 -35.71
N PHE A 398 8.20 2.51 -36.54
CA PHE A 398 7.25 1.89 -37.47
C PHE A 398 6.63 2.87 -38.48
N THR A 399 7.42 3.84 -38.94
CA THR A 399 7.08 4.77 -40.03
C THR A 399 7.67 4.29 -41.36
N ALA A 400 7.34 4.98 -42.47
CA ALA A 400 7.81 4.64 -43.81
C ALA A 400 9.19 5.23 -44.17
N ILE A 401 9.98 5.61 -43.15
CA ILE A 401 11.32 6.19 -43.32
C ILE A 401 12.30 5.14 -43.84
N LYS A 402 13.05 5.52 -44.88
CA LYS A 402 14.10 4.72 -45.51
C LYS A 402 15.51 5.16 -45.14
N GLY A 403 15.67 6.39 -44.62
CA GLY A 403 16.92 6.89 -44.08
C GLY A 403 17.57 8.00 -44.90
N GLU A 404 17.07 8.30 -46.10
CA GLU A 404 17.57 9.38 -46.97
C GLU A 404 17.33 10.77 -46.34
N GLY A 405 16.23 10.95 -45.62
CA GLY A 405 15.84 12.20 -44.98
C GLY A 405 16.44 12.43 -43.59
N ILE A 406 17.18 11.46 -43.02
CA ILE A 406 17.75 11.56 -41.67
C ILE A 406 18.70 12.78 -41.53
N ASN A 407 19.34 13.19 -42.63
CA ASN A 407 20.20 14.36 -42.66
C ASN A 407 19.48 15.68 -42.31
N TYR A 408 18.16 15.76 -42.46
CA TYR A 408 17.38 16.94 -42.05
C TYR A 408 17.27 17.09 -40.53
N LEU A 409 17.50 16.02 -39.75
CA LEU A 409 17.41 16.04 -38.29
C LEU A 409 18.68 16.58 -37.62
N THR A 410 19.74 16.82 -38.40
CA THR A 410 21.03 17.33 -37.90
C THR A 410 20.95 18.74 -37.32
N GLY A 411 19.91 19.51 -37.68
CA GLY A 411 19.62 20.82 -37.10
C GLY A 411 19.03 20.78 -35.68
N LEU A 412 18.61 19.62 -35.19
CA LEU A 412 17.92 19.45 -33.89
C LEU A 412 18.91 19.36 -32.72
N GLN A 413 19.65 20.44 -32.46
CA GLN A 413 20.76 20.50 -31.49
C GLN A 413 20.36 20.20 -30.03
N HIS A 414 19.06 20.17 -29.73
CA HIS A 414 18.52 19.83 -28.40
C HIS A 414 17.99 18.39 -28.30
N LEU A 415 18.06 17.60 -29.38
CA LEU A 415 17.54 16.24 -29.43
C LEU A 415 18.31 15.31 -28.49
N LYS A 416 17.58 14.66 -27.58
CA LYS A 416 18.10 13.70 -26.59
C LYS A 416 17.68 12.26 -26.90
N HIS A 417 16.46 12.07 -27.37
CA HIS A 417 15.88 10.75 -27.61
C HIS A 417 15.33 10.65 -29.02
N LEU A 418 15.80 9.64 -29.75
CA LEU A 418 15.34 9.35 -31.11
C LEU A 418 14.93 7.88 -31.22
N SER A 419 13.69 7.61 -31.58
CA SER A 419 13.22 6.25 -31.82
C SER A 419 12.98 6.01 -33.30
N LEU A 420 13.70 5.05 -33.88
CA LEU A 420 13.64 4.64 -35.29
C LEU A 420 13.30 3.15 -35.45
N SER A 421 12.83 2.50 -34.39
CA SER A 421 12.52 1.08 -34.39
C SER A 421 11.51 0.71 -35.48
N GLY A 422 11.72 -0.37 -36.22
CA GLY A 422 10.81 -0.85 -37.28
C GLY A 422 10.80 -0.01 -38.56
N THR A 423 11.79 0.87 -38.75
CA THR A 423 12.01 1.62 -40.00
C THR A 423 13.05 0.92 -40.89
N ALA A 424 13.19 1.36 -42.14
CA ALA A 424 14.15 0.79 -43.09
C ALA A 424 15.54 1.46 -43.05
N VAL A 425 15.86 2.17 -41.96
CA VAL A 425 17.16 2.82 -41.77
C VAL A 425 18.31 1.81 -41.67
N SER A 426 19.50 2.24 -42.11
CA SER A 426 20.75 1.51 -41.99
C SER A 426 21.78 2.26 -41.15
N SER A 427 22.88 1.60 -40.79
CA SER A 427 23.93 2.19 -39.94
C SER A 427 24.61 3.40 -40.60
N SER A 428 24.75 3.41 -41.93
CA SER A 428 25.32 4.53 -42.67
C SER A 428 24.47 5.81 -42.57
N ASN A 429 23.14 5.67 -42.53
CA ASN A 429 22.21 6.81 -42.42
C ASN A 429 22.34 7.52 -41.06
N LEU A 430 22.74 6.81 -40.00
CA LEU A 430 22.83 7.38 -38.66
C LEU A 430 24.11 8.17 -38.41
N LYS A 431 25.18 7.95 -39.19
CA LYS A 431 26.49 8.58 -38.95
C LYS A 431 26.43 10.10 -38.89
N SER A 432 25.58 10.73 -39.70
CA SER A 432 25.43 12.19 -39.72
C SER A 432 24.84 12.76 -38.42
N LEU A 433 24.15 11.94 -37.61
CA LEU A 433 23.58 12.38 -36.32
C LEU A 433 24.63 12.52 -35.22
N ALA A 434 25.89 12.09 -35.43
CA ALA A 434 26.99 12.20 -34.45
C ALA A 434 27.35 13.65 -34.08
N GLN A 435 26.88 14.61 -34.87
CA GLN A 435 27.00 16.05 -34.55
C GLN A 435 26.02 16.50 -33.45
N LEU A 436 24.95 15.73 -33.17
CA LEU A 436 23.98 16.04 -32.12
C LEU A 436 24.57 15.70 -30.74
N LYS A 437 25.30 16.65 -30.14
CA LYS A 437 26.04 16.44 -28.89
C LYS A 437 25.17 16.18 -27.66
N LYS A 438 23.86 16.43 -27.73
CA LYS A 438 22.92 16.17 -26.64
C LYS A 438 22.18 14.83 -26.78
N LEU A 439 22.46 14.06 -27.84
CA LEU A 439 21.76 12.82 -28.12
C LEU A 439 22.17 11.73 -27.13
N GLN A 440 21.24 11.32 -26.27
CA GLN A 440 21.45 10.37 -25.18
C GLN A 440 21.02 8.96 -25.55
N SER A 441 19.98 8.80 -26.37
CA SER A 441 19.55 7.47 -26.80
C SER A 441 19.00 7.42 -28.21
N ILE A 442 19.30 6.31 -28.90
CA ILE A 442 18.71 5.94 -30.19
C ILE A 442 18.15 4.52 -30.09
N GLN A 443 16.85 4.36 -30.37
CA GLN A 443 16.21 3.05 -30.43
C GLN A 443 16.13 2.59 -31.88
N VAL A 444 16.66 1.40 -32.17
CA VAL A 444 16.80 0.85 -33.54
C VAL A 444 16.29 -0.59 -33.64
N TRP A 445 15.27 -0.95 -32.86
CA TRP A 445 14.76 -2.32 -32.80
C TRP A 445 14.11 -2.69 -34.13
N ASN A 446 14.22 -3.95 -34.56
CA ASN A 446 13.59 -4.39 -35.81
C ASN A 446 14.00 -3.52 -37.03
N THR A 447 15.27 -3.15 -37.10
CA THR A 447 15.89 -2.48 -38.26
C THR A 447 16.97 -3.38 -38.87
N SER A 448 17.60 -2.94 -39.97
CA SER A 448 18.73 -3.65 -40.60
C SER A 448 20.05 -3.53 -39.83
N ILE A 449 20.09 -2.77 -38.73
CA ILE A 449 21.30 -2.44 -37.98
C ILE A 449 21.69 -3.62 -37.07
N SER A 450 22.88 -4.19 -37.31
CA SER A 450 23.41 -5.31 -36.54
C SER A 450 24.13 -4.86 -35.25
N GLN A 451 24.52 -5.80 -34.40
CA GLN A 451 25.37 -5.50 -33.24
C GLN A 451 26.77 -5.01 -33.63
N GLN A 452 27.30 -5.48 -34.76
CA GLN A 452 28.57 -5.01 -35.29
C GLN A 452 28.47 -3.55 -35.75
N ASP A 453 27.34 -3.19 -36.39
CA ASP A 453 27.04 -1.81 -36.75
C ASP A 453 26.94 -0.91 -35.51
N ILE A 454 26.25 -1.36 -34.46
CA ILE A 454 26.14 -0.61 -33.19
C ILE A 454 27.52 -0.41 -32.55
N ALA A 455 28.38 -1.44 -32.57
CA ALA A 455 29.75 -1.32 -32.08
C ALA A 455 30.54 -0.28 -32.89
N SER A 456 30.36 -0.20 -34.20
CA SER A 456 30.96 0.85 -35.04
C SER A 456 30.34 2.22 -34.80
N LEU A 457 29.03 2.32 -34.56
CA LEU A 457 28.38 3.62 -34.29
C LEU A 457 28.81 4.18 -32.93
N LYS A 458 29.06 3.34 -31.93
CA LYS A 458 29.54 3.80 -30.61
C LYS A 458 30.86 4.56 -30.66
N THR A 459 31.69 4.40 -31.69
CA THR A 459 32.90 5.24 -31.85
C THR A 459 32.57 6.68 -32.21
N ASP A 460 31.53 6.87 -33.02
CA ASP A 460 31.06 8.20 -33.45
C ASP A 460 30.12 8.85 -32.39
N PHE A 461 29.51 8.03 -31.53
CA PHE A 461 28.54 8.41 -30.51
C PHE A 461 28.95 7.94 -29.09
N PRO A 462 29.97 8.57 -28.47
CA PRO A 462 30.53 8.09 -27.22
C PRO A 462 29.56 8.15 -26.03
N GLU A 463 28.62 9.10 -26.02
CA GLU A 463 27.67 9.32 -24.91
C GLU A 463 26.26 8.80 -25.19
N THR A 464 26.01 8.24 -26.39
CA THR A 464 24.67 7.81 -26.82
C THR A 464 24.45 6.32 -26.62
N ILE A 465 23.36 5.97 -25.95
CA ILE A 465 22.92 4.59 -25.76
C ILE A 465 22.13 4.13 -26.97
N PHE A 466 22.65 3.11 -27.67
CA PHE A 466 21.90 2.39 -28.69
C PHE A 466 21.13 1.24 -28.07
N ASP A 467 19.81 1.28 -28.20
CA ASP A 467 18.92 0.22 -27.77
C ASP A 467 18.47 -0.57 -29.01
N SER A 468 18.82 -1.85 -29.07
CA SER A 468 18.44 -2.77 -30.15
C SER A 468 17.35 -3.78 -29.73
N GLY A 469 16.87 -3.68 -28.50
CA GLY A 469 15.80 -4.53 -27.97
C GLY A 469 16.25 -5.78 -27.26
N PHE A 470 15.26 -6.41 -26.61
CA PHE A 470 15.43 -7.63 -25.84
C PHE A 470 15.78 -8.81 -26.75
N LYS A 471 16.88 -9.51 -26.44
CA LYS A 471 17.24 -10.80 -27.06
C LYS A 471 16.78 -11.92 -26.14
N GLY A 472 15.74 -12.65 -26.57
CA GLY A 472 15.17 -13.78 -25.81
C GLY A 472 16.08 -15.00 -25.71
N ASP A 473 17.16 -15.05 -26.48
CA ASP A 473 18.04 -16.20 -26.64
C ASP A 473 18.81 -16.59 -25.36
N THR A 474 18.82 -15.72 -24.34
CA THR A 474 19.48 -15.98 -23.04
C THR A 474 18.52 -16.43 -21.94
N VAL A 475 17.21 -16.52 -22.20
CA VAL A 475 16.22 -16.91 -21.19
C VAL A 475 15.59 -18.26 -21.54
N LEU A 476 16.00 -19.31 -20.82
CA LEU A 476 15.37 -20.63 -20.93
C LEU A 476 14.00 -20.60 -20.25
N ALA A 477 12.93 -20.64 -21.04
CA ALA A 477 11.57 -20.70 -20.52
C ALA A 477 11.25 -22.10 -19.94
N LYS A 478 10.44 -22.14 -18.87
CA LYS A 478 9.98 -23.39 -18.24
C LYS A 478 8.66 -23.84 -18.84
N LEU A 479 8.57 -25.13 -19.19
CA LEU A 479 7.36 -25.73 -19.73
C LEU A 479 6.25 -25.85 -18.66
N THR A 480 5.02 -25.72 -19.13
CA THR A 480 3.82 -26.00 -18.34
C THR A 480 3.64 -27.51 -18.14
N MET A 481 2.99 -27.88 -17.03
CA MET A 481 2.71 -29.28 -16.71
C MET A 481 1.75 -29.90 -17.73
N PRO A 482 1.94 -31.18 -18.09
CA PRO A 482 0.94 -31.93 -18.83
C PRO A 482 -0.29 -32.17 -17.94
N VAL A 483 -1.44 -32.36 -18.58
CA VAL A 483 -2.73 -32.69 -17.96
C VAL A 483 -3.02 -34.17 -18.21
N ILE A 484 -3.21 -34.94 -17.13
CA ILE A 484 -3.62 -36.34 -17.20
C ILE A 484 -5.15 -36.37 -17.07
N GLU A 485 -5.84 -36.83 -18.10
CA GLU A 485 -7.29 -36.88 -18.19
C GLU A 485 -7.81 -38.32 -18.18
N ALA A 486 -8.86 -38.55 -17.40
CA ALA A 486 -9.66 -39.77 -17.43
C ALA A 486 -11.10 -39.45 -16.98
N GLU A 487 -12.07 -40.25 -17.44
CA GLU A 487 -13.48 -40.03 -17.11
C GLU A 487 -13.78 -40.13 -15.62
N LYS A 488 -13.09 -41.05 -14.92
CA LYS A 488 -13.25 -41.31 -13.48
C LYS A 488 -11.90 -41.72 -12.88
N LYS A 489 -11.67 -41.43 -11.59
CA LYS A 489 -10.46 -41.89 -10.89
C LYS A 489 -10.61 -43.30 -10.30
N ALA A 490 -11.84 -43.77 -10.10
CA ALA A 490 -12.16 -45.12 -9.65
C ALA A 490 -12.86 -45.93 -10.77
N PHE A 491 -12.46 -47.19 -10.98
CA PHE A 491 -12.95 -48.05 -12.06
C PHE A 491 -13.02 -49.53 -11.65
N LYS A 492 -13.84 -50.33 -12.34
CA LYS A 492 -14.05 -51.77 -12.02
C LYS A 492 -13.09 -52.70 -12.76
N THR A 493 -12.93 -52.51 -14.07
CA THR A 493 -12.14 -53.39 -14.94
C THR A 493 -10.90 -52.66 -15.45
N GLU A 494 -11.11 -51.67 -16.31
CA GLU A 494 -10.08 -50.82 -16.90
C GLU A 494 -10.66 -49.45 -17.25
N ILE A 495 -9.77 -48.46 -17.46
CA ILE A 495 -10.16 -47.11 -17.87
C ILE A 495 -9.15 -46.53 -18.88
N PRO A 496 -9.61 -45.85 -19.95
CA PRO A 496 -8.71 -45.12 -20.83
C PRO A 496 -8.18 -43.85 -20.16
N VAL A 497 -6.89 -43.59 -20.34
CA VAL A 497 -6.19 -42.40 -19.87
C VAL A 497 -5.58 -41.68 -21.06
N THR A 498 -5.80 -40.36 -21.11
CA THR A 498 -5.22 -39.46 -22.11
C THR A 498 -4.32 -38.45 -21.41
N ILE A 499 -3.18 -38.10 -22.01
CA ILE A 499 -2.30 -37.05 -21.50
C ILE A 499 -2.18 -35.94 -22.55
N LYS A 500 -2.42 -34.68 -22.15
CA LYS A 500 -2.33 -33.50 -23.02
C LYS A 500 -1.26 -32.54 -22.53
N SER A 501 -0.58 -31.85 -23.44
CA SER A 501 0.30 -30.73 -23.08
C SER A 501 -0.21 -29.43 -23.72
N PRO A 502 -0.22 -28.31 -22.97
CA PRO A 502 -0.53 -27.01 -23.55
C PRO A 502 0.44 -26.59 -24.67
N VAL A 503 1.67 -27.14 -24.67
CA VAL A 503 2.71 -26.84 -25.67
C VAL A 503 2.78 -27.99 -26.68
N LYS A 504 2.26 -27.78 -27.89
CA LYS A 504 2.16 -28.82 -28.94
C LYS A 504 3.49 -29.45 -29.34
N SER A 505 4.59 -28.70 -29.27
CA SER A 505 5.93 -29.19 -29.62
C SER A 505 6.61 -29.99 -28.51
N ALA A 506 6.08 -29.97 -27.28
CA ALA A 506 6.70 -30.65 -26.15
C ALA A 506 6.45 -32.16 -26.20
N VAL A 507 7.50 -32.93 -25.92
CA VAL A 507 7.46 -34.39 -25.77
C VAL A 507 7.02 -34.72 -24.35
N ILE A 508 5.92 -35.47 -24.21
CA ILE A 508 5.41 -35.94 -22.93
C ILE A 508 6.01 -37.30 -22.63
N ARG A 509 6.61 -37.47 -21.45
CA ARG A 509 7.01 -38.79 -20.92
C ARG A 509 6.27 -39.08 -19.63
N TYR A 510 5.99 -40.36 -19.39
CA TYR A 510 5.16 -40.78 -18.27
C TYR A 510 5.59 -42.12 -17.68
N THR A 511 5.13 -42.38 -16.46
CA THR A 511 5.33 -43.63 -15.71
C THR A 511 4.00 -44.03 -15.06
N ILE A 512 3.78 -45.33 -14.88
CA ILE A 512 2.54 -45.89 -14.29
C ILE A 512 2.81 -46.70 -13.01
N ASP A 513 4.08 -46.78 -12.60
CA ASP A 513 4.57 -47.44 -11.39
C ASP A 513 4.89 -46.44 -10.26
N GLY A 514 4.71 -45.14 -10.52
CA GLY A 514 4.99 -44.05 -9.60
C GLY A 514 6.44 -43.58 -9.51
N SER A 515 7.35 -44.14 -10.31
CA SER A 515 8.69 -43.58 -10.50
C SER A 515 8.64 -42.20 -11.16
N GLU A 516 9.65 -41.35 -10.96
CA GLU A 516 9.69 -40.04 -11.61
C GLU A 516 10.02 -40.16 -13.10
N PRO A 517 9.24 -39.54 -14.01
CA PRO A 517 9.55 -39.56 -15.43
C PRO A 517 10.85 -38.79 -15.72
N ASP A 518 11.78 -39.46 -16.40
CA ASP A 518 13.04 -38.91 -16.87
C ASP A 518 13.01 -38.60 -18.37
N SER A 519 13.98 -37.82 -18.86
CA SER A 519 14.02 -37.33 -20.25
C SER A 519 14.53 -38.35 -21.28
N ILE A 520 15.02 -39.51 -20.85
CA ILE A 520 15.78 -40.47 -21.67
C ILE A 520 15.10 -41.84 -21.71
N ALA A 521 14.89 -42.48 -20.56
CA ALA A 521 14.43 -43.85 -20.40
C ALA A 521 12.90 -43.99 -20.27
N SER A 522 12.22 -43.00 -19.68
CA SER A 522 10.76 -43.09 -19.45
C SER A 522 9.95 -43.11 -20.75
N PRO A 523 8.91 -43.95 -20.90
CA PRO A 523 8.11 -44.05 -22.12
C PRO A 523 7.56 -42.71 -22.62
N ILE A 524 7.59 -42.50 -23.95
CA ILE A 524 6.99 -41.34 -24.61
C ILE A 524 5.50 -41.60 -24.80
N TYR A 525 4.65 -40.67 -24.38
CA TYR A 525 3.22 -40.72 -24.64
C TYR A 525 2.94 -40.40 -26.12
N LYS A 526 2.28 -41.32 -26.83
CA LYS A 526 1.92 -41.18 -28.24
C LYS A 526 0.42 -41.22 -28.48
N GLU A 527 -0.28 -42.08 -27.75
CA GLU A 527 -1.72 -42.33 -27.88
C GLU A 527 -2.31 -42.70 -26.51
N PRO A 528 -3.64 -42.59 -26.34
CA PRO A 528 -4.30 -43.02 -25.12
C PRO A 528 -3.99 -44.47 -24.78
N PHE A 529 -3.83 -44.77 -23.49
CA PHE A 529 -3.57 -46.13 -22.99
C PHE A 529 -4.57 -46.49 -21.89
N THR A 530 -4.74 -47.78 -21.63
CA THR A 530 -5.65 -48.26 -20.58
C THR A 530 -4.90 -48.59 -19.29
N VAL A 531 -5.55 -48.32 -18.17
CA VAL A 531 -5.09 -48.71 -16.83
C VAL A 531 -6.06 -49.72 -16.25
N ASN A 532 -5.54 -50.84 -15.76
CA ASN A 532 -6.32 -51.99 -15.28
C ASN A 532 -5.98 -52.40 -13.82
N LYS A 533 -5.18 -51.59 -13.13
CA LYS A 533 -4.73 -51.78 -11.74
C LYS A 533 -4.69 -50.43 -11.00
N THR A 534 -4.78 -50.48 -9.68
CA THR A 534 -4.55 -49.31 -8.83
C THR A 534 -3.10 -48.82 -9.00
N GLY A 535 -2.91 -47.51 -9.04
CA GLY A 535 -1.58 -46.92 -9.19
C GLY A 535 -1.60 -45.40 -9.35
N ILE A 536 -0.41 -44.83 -9.52
CA ILE A 536 -0.23 -43.41 -9.81
C ILE A 536 0.42 -43.26 -11.18
N ILE A 537 -0.13 -42.38 -11.99
CA ILE A 537 0.45 -41.97 -13.27
C ILE A 537 1.18 -40.66 -13.03
N LYS A 538 2.46 -40.63 -13.37
CA LYS A 538 3.25 -39.39 -13.35
C LYS A 538 3.63 -39.01 -14.78
N ALA A 539 3.60 -37.73 -15.12
CA ALA A 539 3.94 -37.23 -16.45
C ALA A 539 4.72 -35.91 -16.41
N ARG A 540 5.66 -35.74 -17.34
CA ARG A 540 6.45 -34.51 -17.55
C ARG A 540 6.60 -34.17 -19.02
N SER A 541 6.68 -32.88 -19.32
CA SER A 541 6.91 -32.35 -20.66
C SER A 541 8.38 -31.92 -20.83
N PHE A 542 8.95 -32.26 -21.99
CA PHE A 542 10.33 -31.99 -22.37
C PHE A 542 10.39 -31.33 -23.75
N LEU A 543 11.23 -30.31 -23.90
CA LEU A 543 11.50 -29.65 -25.18
C LEU A 543 12.96 -29.16 -25.18
N PRO A 544 13.78 -29.47 -26.21
CA PRO A 544 15.15 -28.98 -26.28
C PRO A 544 15.22 -27.45 -26.20
N GLY A 545 16.16 -26.92 -25.42
CA GLY A 545 16.30 -25.47 -25.20
C GLY A 545 15.29 -24.87 -24.21
N TRP A 546 14.53 -25.71 -23.49
CA TRP A 546 13.58 -25.28 -22.45
C TRP A 546 13.85 -26.02 -21.14
N ILE A 547 13.44 -25.42 -20.01
CA ILE A 547 13.40 -26.10 -18.72
C ILE A 547 12.17 -27.03 -18.72
N SER A 548 12.37 -28.31 -18.38
CA SER A 548 11.27 -29.29 -18.30
C SER A 548 10.16 -28.86 -17.34
N SER A 549 8.94 -29.34 -17.56
CA SER A 549 7.84 -29.08 -16.64
C SER A 549 8.09 -29.72 -15.26
N SER A 550 7.36 -29.23 -14.25
CA SER A 550 7.15 -29.99 -13.01
C SER A 550 6.38 -31.30 -13.30
N THR A 551 6.41 -32.26 -12.38
CA THR A 551 5.70 -33.55 -12.51
C THR A 551 4.20 -33.36 -12.27
N ALA A 552 3.37 -33.75 -13.24
CA ALA A 552 1.95 -33.98 -13.04
C ALA A 552 1.75 -35.39 -12.50
N ALA A 553 0.91 -35.58 -11.49
CA ALA A 553 0.67 -36.87 -10.86
C ALA A 553 -0.82 -37.07 -10.59
N GLU A 554 -1.38 -38.19 -11.03
CA GLU A 554 -2.78 -38.55 -10.82
C GLU A 554 -2.93 -39.99 -10.35
N TYR A 555 -3.75 -40.19 -9.31
CA TYR A 555 -4.04 -41.52 -8.75
C TYR A 555 -5.27 -42.15 -9.39
N PHE A 556 -5.19 -43.45 -9.59
CA PHE A 556 -6.21 -44.29 -10.17
C PHE A 556 -6.46 -45.50 -9.28
N TYR A 557 -7.73 -45.84 -9.08
CA TYR A 557 -8.14 -46.86 -8.13
C TYR A 557 -9.01 -47.91 -8.80
N LYS A 558 -8.54 -49.15 -8.82
CA LYS A 558 -9.38 -50.28 -9.22
C LYS A 558 -10.17 -50.76 -8.00
N SER A 559 -11.47 -50.97 -8.18
CA SER A 559 -12.31 -51.65 -7.20
C SER A 559 -13.30 -52.56 -7.92
N SER A 560 -12.96 -53.84 -8.02
CA SER A 560 -13.84 -54.85 -8.61
C SER A 560 -14.89 -55.37 -7.63
N VAL A 561 -14.67 -55.21 -6.32
CA VAL A 561 -15.56 -55.70 -5.26
C VAL A 561 -16.01 -54.54 -4.38
N MET A 562 -17.32 -54.42 -4.15
CA MET A 562 -17.90 -53.42 -3.24
C MET A 562 -18.67 -54.12 -2.13
N PRO A 563 -18.61 -53.63 -0.88
CA PRO A 563 -19.37 -54.20 0.21
C PRO A 563 -20.83 -53.76 0.13
N ASP A 564 -21.74 -54.60 0.61
CA ASP A 564 -23.17 -54.29 0.63
C ASP A 564 -23.53 -53.33 1.77
N SER A 565 -22.78 -53.39 2.88
CA SER A 565 -22.95 -52.47 4.01
C SER A 565 -21.66 -52.34 4.82
N ILE A 566 -21.62 -51.29 5.64
CA ILE A 566 -20.51 -50.98 6.53
C ILE A 566 -21.04 -50.62 7.93
N GLN A 567 -20.36 -51.10 8.95
CA GLN A 567 -20.52 -50.65 10.33
C GLN A 567 -19.18 -50.13 10.84
N MET A 568 -19.10 -48.84 11.16
CA MET A 568 -17.86 -48.20 11.62
C MET A 568 -18.03 -47.55 12.99
N THR A 569 -16.94 -47.45 13.74
CA THR A 569 -16.85 -46.60 14.94
C THR A 569 -17.14 -45.14 14.58
N PRO A 570 -17.89 -44.38 15.41
CA PRO A 570 -18.23 -43.00 15.09
C PRO A 570 -16.99 -42.13 14.82
N PRO A 571 -16.94 -41.42 13.68
CA PRO A 571 -15.92 -40.40 13.43
C PRO A 571 -16.00 -39.24 14.44
N ASP A 572 -14.94 -38.45 14.53
CA ASP A 572 -14.90 -37.29 15.42
C ASP A 572 -15.94 -36.23 15.01
N LYS A 573 -16.75 -35.76 15.97
CA LYS A 573 -17.85 -34.80 15.74
C LYS A 573 -17.37 -33.45 15.22
N LYS A 574 -16.08 -33.11 15.40
CA LYS A 574 -15.50 -31.87 14.87
C LYS A 574 -15.54 -31.83 13.35
N PHE A 575 -15.50 -32.98 12.69
CA PHE A 575 -15.55 -33.11 11.23
C PHE A 575 -16.80 -33.88 10.85
N ALA A 576 -17.88 -33.15 10.56
CA ALA A 576 -19.16 -33.75 10.22
C ALA A 576 -19.02 -34.57 8.92
N VAL A 577 -19.30 -35.87 9.01
CA VAL A 577 -19.32 -36.79 7.87
C VAL A 577 -20.71 -36.76 7.23
N LYS A 578 -20.76 -36.74 5.89
CA LYS A 578 -21.99 -36.64 5.10
C LYS A 578 -22.94 -37.82 5.31
N ASN A 579 -22.41 -39.04 5.45
CA ASN A 579 -23.19 -40.26 5.65
C ASN A 579 -22.36 -41.31 6.43
N ASN A 580 -23.01 -42.34 6.98
CA ASN A 580 -22.34 -43.43 7.70
C ASN A 580 -21.65 -44.45 6.76
N THR A 581 -21.69 -44.22 5.45
CA THR A 581 -21.14 -45.08 4.40
C THR A 581 -19.95 -44.45 3.70
N VAL A 582 -19.36 -43.39 4.25
CA VAL A 582 -18.39 -42.52 3.56
C VAL A 582 -17.25 -43.31 2.93
N LEU A 583 -16.76 -44.35 3.62
CA LEU A 583 -15.67 -45.22 3.16
C LEU A 583 -15.98 -46.11 1.96
N ILE A 584 -17.23 -46.15 1.50
CA ILE A 584 -17.73 -47.06 0.45
C ILE A 584 -18.75 -46.39 -0.49
N ASP A 585 -18.87 -45.06 -0.48
CA ASP A 585 -19.93 -44.34 -1.22
C ASP A 585 -19.53 -43.92 -2.64
N GLY A 586 -18.25 -44.07 -3.00
CA GLY A 586 -17.69 -43.74 -4.31
C GLY A 586 -17.31 -42.26 -4.48
N GLU A 587 -17.46 -41.42 -3.45
CA GLU A 587 -17.15 -39.99 -3.50
C GLU A 587 -15.76 -39.68 -2.94
N LEU A 588 -14.80 -39.40 -3.82
CA LEU A 588 -13.43 -39.09 -3.42
C LEU A 588 -13.29 -37.74 -2.71
N GLY A 589 -12.61 -37.73 -1.57
CA GLY A 589 -12.23 -36.53 -0.83
C GLY A 589 -11.24 -35.63 -1.58
N LEU A 590 -11.38 -34.32 -1.41
CA LEU A 590 -10.46 -33.29 -1.90
C LEU A 590 -9.39 -32.96 -0.84
N LEU A 591 -8.34 -32.22 -1.23
CA LEU A 591 -7.30 -31.74 -0.31
C LEU A 591 -7.84 -30.73 0.71
N ASP A 592 -8.84 -29.94 0.33
CA ASP A 592 -9.55 -29.05 1.26
C ASP A 592 -10.61 -29.85 2.02
N PHE A 593 -10.42 -29.96 3.34
CA PHE A 593 -11.29 -30.68 4.25
C PHE A 593 -12.20 -29.75 5.08
N SER A 594 -12.22 -28.44 4.79
CA SER A 594 -12.87 -27.41 5.63
C SER A 594 -14.39 -27.29 5.44
N SER A 595 -14.98 -27.87 4.39
CA SER A 595 -16.43 -27.78 4.11
C SER A 595 -17.02 -29.12 3.66
N GLY A 596 -17.95 -29.68 4.46
CA GLY A 596 -18.78 -30.84 4.09
C GLY A 596 -18.03 -32.13 3.77
N SER A 597 -17.08 -32.54 4.62
CA SER A 597 -16.03 -33.50 4.31
C SER A 597 -16.53 -34.91 3.96
N ASN A 598 -16.13 -35.40 2.78
CA ASN A 598 -16.08 -36.84 2.43
C ASN A 598 -14.95 -37.56 3.19
N TRP A 599 -14.58 -37.09 4.38
CA TRP A 599 -13.49 -37.63 5.19
C TRP A 599 -14.03 -38.07 6.54
N ALA A 600 -13.83 -39.33 6.91
CA ALA A 600 -13.96 -39.81 8.28
C ALA A 600 -12.66 -39.54 9.06
N ALA A 601 -12.77 -38.72 10.10
CA ALA A 601 -11.64 -38.28 10.91
C ALA A 601 -11.56 -39.02 12.26
N TYR A 602 -10.38 -39.51 12.61
CA TYR A 602 -10.10 -40.22 13.86
C TYR A 602 -8.82 -39.69 14.53
N ARG A 603 -8.83 -39.57 15.86
CA ARG A 603 -7.66 -39.14 16.65
C ARG A 603 -7.57 -39.83 17.99
N GLU A 604 -8.67 -39.86 18.73
CA GLU A 604 -8.69 -40.41 20.10
C GLU A 604 -8.82 -41.94 20.10
N THR A 605 -9.68 -42.46 19.22
CA THR A 605 -9.93 -43.90 19.04
C THR A 605 -9.51 -44.34 17.64
N PRO A 606 -9.11 -45.60 17.46
CA PRO A 606 -8.92 -46.15 16.12
C PRO A 606 -10.24 -46.19 15.35
N LEU A 607 -10.14 -46.14 14.03
CA LEU A 607 -11.23 -46.61 13.17
C LEU A 607 -11.32 -48.12 13.33
N GLU A 608 -12.50 -48.63 13.64
CA GLU A 608 -12.86 -50.02 13.38
C GLU A 608 -14.07 -50.06 12.46
N ALA A 609 -13.91 -50.66 11.27
CA ALA A 609 -14.97 -50.80 10.28
C ALA A 609 -15.16 -52.27 9.89
N ASN A 610 -16.39 -52.78 10.05
CA ASN A 610 -16.81 -54.07 9.51
C ASN A 610 -17.53 -53.84 8.18
N LEU A 611 -16.99 -54.43 7.12
CA LEU A 611 -17.54 -54.45 5.76
C LEU A 611 -18.25 -55.79 5.55
N PHE A 612 -19.51 -55.77 5.15
CA PHE A 612 -20.33 -56.97 4.99
C PHE A 612 -20.62 -57.24 3.52
N PHE A 613 -20.55 -58.51 3.13
CA PHE A 613 -20.93 -59.01 1.82
C PHE A 613 -22.08 -60.02 1.97
N ARG A 614 -23.16 -59.83 1.22
CA ARG A 614 -24.35 -60.72 1.24
C ARG A 614 -24.03 -62.13 0.73
N GLN A 615 -22.99 -62.26 -0.07
CA GLN A 615 -22.50 -63.52 -0.62
C GLN A 615 -20.98 -63.58 -0.42
N PRO A 616 -20.36 -64.78 -0.27
CA PRO A 616 -18.91 -64.89 -0.20
C PRO A 616 -18.24 -64.30 -1.45
N VAL A 617 -17.34 -63.35 -1.25
CA VAL A 617 -16.55 -62.71 -2.31
C VAL A 617 -15.09 -63.08 -2.16
N GLU A 618 -14.40 -63.29 -3.28
CA GLU A 618 -12.96 -63.50 -3.28
C GLU A 618 -12.24 -62.15 -3.33
N ILE A 619 -11.37 -61.89 -2.36
CA ILE A 619 -10.62 -60.63 -2.24
C ILE A 619 -9.14 -60.97 -1.97
N SER A 620 -8.26 -60.17 -2.55
CA SER A 620 -6.80 -60.28 -2.42
C SER A 620 -6.13 -58.95 -2.02
N ASN A 621 -6.87 -57.83 -2.14
CA ASN A 621 -6.32 -56.50 -1.91
C ASN A 621 -7.38 -55.55 -1.35
N ILE A 622 -6.98 -54.72 -0.38
CA ILE A 622 -7.71 -53.52 0.03
C ILE A 622 -6.77 -52.32 -0.05
N THR A 623 -7.17 -51.30 -0.78
CA THR A 623 -6.51 -50.00 -0.82
C THR A 623 -7.27 -48.99 0.03
N ILE A 624 -6.55 -48.31 0.91
CA ILE A 624 -7.08 -47.29 1.80
C ILE A 624 -6.57 -45.91 1.36
N ARG A 625 -7.48 -44.97 1.12
CA ARG A 625 -7.13 -43.59 0.75
C ARG A 625 -7.16 -42.68 1.98
N SER A 626 -6.16 -41.80 2.09
CA SER A 626 -5.97 -40.95 3.27
C SER A 626 -5.40 -39.58 2.93
N LEU A 627 -5.93 -38.53 3.54
CA LEU A 627 -5.39 -37.17 3.45
C LEU A 627 -4.20 -37.02 4.39
N ILE A 628 -3.11 -36.43 3.91
CA ILE A 628 -1.96 -36.02 4.71
C ILE A 628 -1.83 -34.49 4.64
N ASP A 629 -1.92 -33.84 5.80
CA ASP A 629 -1.65 -32.41 5.97
C ASP A 629 -0.99 -32.22 7.33
N ILE A 630 0.33 -32.09 7.29
CA ILE A 630 1.19 -32.01 8.47
C ILE A 630 0.87 -30.75 9.27
N ASN A 631 0.56 -29.62 8.61
CA ASN A 631 0.25 -28.38 9.32
C ASN A 631 -1.10 -28.46 10.06
N ALA A 632 -2.03 -29.27 9.56
CA ALA A 632 -3.30 -29.59 10.21
C ALA A 632 -3.23 -30.79 11.18
N TYR A 633 -2.02 -31.30 11.47
CA TYR A 633 -1.77 -32.44 12.36
C TYR A 633 -2.35 -33.76 11.80
N ILE A 634 -2.63 -33.83 10.50
CA ILE A 634 -3.14 -35.02 9.81
C ILE A 634 -1.95 -35.84 9.29
N MET A 635 -1.76 -37.02 9.88
CA MET A 635 -0.56 -37.85 9.70
C MET A 635 -0.91 -39.19 9.05
N PRO A 636 0.07 -39.88 8.44
CA PRO A 636 -0.10 -41.27 8.06
C PRO A 636 -0.49 -42.11 9.29
N PRO A 637 -1.41 -43.08 9.16
CA PRO A 637 -1.76 -43.92 10.30
C PRO A 637 -0.55 -44.68 10.82
N SER A 638 -0.50 -44.90 12.13
CA SER A 638 0.59 -45.63 12.78
C SER A 638 0.52 -47.13 12.48
N GLU A 639 -0.68 -47.64 12.22
CA GLU A 639 -0.92 -49.04 11.92
C GLU A 639 -2.23 -49.21 11.16
N ILE A 640 -2.22 -50.07 10.15
CA ILE A 640 -3.42 -50.56 9.44
C ILE A 640 -3.46 -52.07 9.60
N GLN A 641 -4.61 -52.62 9.99
CA GLN A 641 -4.85 -54.06 10.04
C GLN A 641 -6.10 -54.40 9.23
N VAL A 642 -5.98 -55.44 8.41
CA VAL A 642 -7.08 -56.02 7.65
C VAL A 642 -7.30 -57.44 8.16
N TRP A 643 -8.51 -57.71 8.62
CA TRP A 643 -8.97 -59.02 9.05
C TRP A 643 -10.10 -59.49 8.14
N GLY A 644 -10.24 -60.80 7.94
CA GLY A 644 -11.31 -61.35 7.13
C GLY A 644 -11.73 -62.74 7.57
N GLY A 645 -12.99 -63.09 7.31
CA GLY A 645 -13.58 -64.38 7.63
C GLY A 645 -15.02 -64.51 7.13
N ASP A 646 -15.67 -65.59 7.55
CA ASP A 646 -17.04 -65.93 7.15
C ASP A 646 -18.11 -65.17 7.96
N ASN A 647 -17.76 -64.68 9.15
CA ASN A 647 -18.66 -63.91 10.00
C ASN A 647 -17.85 -63.02 10.95
N SER A 648 -18.54 -62.10 11.65
CA SER A 648 -17.91 -61.10 12.53
C SER A 648 -17.22 -61.67 13.77
N THR A 649 -17.49 -62.93 14.14
CA THR A 649 -16.91 -63.59 15.32
C THR A 649 -15.73 -64.52 14.98
N SER A 650 -15.55 -64.89 13.71
CA SER A 650 -14.48 -65.77 13.23
C SER A 650 -13.60 -65.07 12.19
N LEU A 651 -12.87 -64.03 12.63
CA LEU A 651 -11.99 -63.23 11.78
C LEU A 651 -10.51 -63.61 11.99
N HIS A 652 -9.76 -63.69 10.89
CA HIS A 652 -8.30 -63.89 10.91
C HIS A 652 -7.57 -62.71 10.30
N LEU A 653 -6.41 -62.36 10.85
CA LEU A 653 -5.58 -61.27 10.33
C LEU A 653 -5.07 -61.64 8.93
N LEU A 654 -5.41 -60.82 7.93
CA LEU A 654 -4.96 -60.97 6.54
C LEU A 654 -3.66 -60.22 6.32
N LYS A 655 -3.62 -58.97 6.79
CA LYS A 655 -2.51 -58.06 6.57
C LYS A 655 -2.38 -57.07 7.71
N LYS A 656 -1.14 -56.77 8.05
CA LYS A 656 -0.76 -55.65 8.91
C LYS A 656 0.24 -54.78 8.14
N LEU A 657 0.01 -53.47 8.13
CA LEU A 657 0.87 -52.49 7.49
C LEU A 657 1.21 -51.37 8.48
N THR A 658 2.46 -50.90 8.45
CA THR A 658 2.93 -49.77 9.22
C THR A 658 3.41 -48.70 8.25
N PRO A 659 2.54 -47.74 7.89
CA PRO A 659 2.91 -46.64 7.00
C PRO A 659 4.09 -45.84 7.53
N GLN A 660 4.99 -45.46 6.61
CA GLN A 660 6.12 -44.61 6.94
C GLN A 660 5.63 -43.22 7.35
N GLN A 661 6.16 -42.73 8.47
CA GLN A 661 5.88 -41.38 8.95
C GLN A 661 6.79 -40.37 8.25
N PRO A 662 6.31 -39.15 7.95
CA PRO A 662 7.12 -38.13 7.30
C PRO A 662 8.29 -37.69 8.19
N ALA A 663 9.40 -37.29 7.57
CA ALA A 663 10.60 -36.81 8.27
C ALA A 663 10.63 -35.28 8.43
N ARG A 664 9.80 -34.56 7.67
CA ARG A 664 9.69 -33.10 7.64
C ARG A 664 8.29 -32.68 7.16
N SER A 665 7.98 -31.40 7.27
CA SER A 665 6.75 -30.84 6.69
C SER A 665 6.80 -30.85 5.16
N GLU A 666 5.69 -31.20 4.52
CA GLU A 666 5.51 -31.32 3.07
C GLU A 666 4.16 -30.70 2.69
N THR A 667 3.98 -30.38 1.40
CA THR A 667 2.71 -29.87 0.89
C THR A 667 1.61 -30.92 1.03
N PRO A 668 0.36 -30.57 1.38
CA PRO A 668 -0.72 -31.53 1.55
C PRO A 668 -0.90 -32.44 0.33
N TYR A 669 -1.11 -33.73 0.58
CA TYR A 669 -1.25 -34.73 -0.47
C TYR A 669 -2.17 -35.88 -0.05
N ILE A 670 -2.60 -36.65 -1.04
CA ILE A 670 -3.37 -37.87 -0.82
C ILE A 670 -2.43 -39.08 -0.86
N ALA A 671 -2.45 -39.86 0.21
CA ALA A 671 -1.75 -41.13 0.32
C ALA A 671 -2.72 -42.29 0.02
N SER A 672 -2.18 -43.36 -0.55
CA SER A 672 -2.89 -44.61 -0.78
C SER A 672 -2.10 -45.76 -0.17
N TYR A 673 -2.74 -46.56 0.69
CA TYR A 673 -2.11 -47.67 1.39
C TYR A 673 -2.68 -48.98 0.87
N GLU A 674 -1.85 -49.73 0.14
CA GLU A 674 -2.26 -50.99 -0.48
C GLU A 674 -1.95 -52.18 0.45
N CYS A 675 -2.99 -52.90 0.85
CA CYS A 675 -2.91 -54.07 1.73
C CYS A 675 -3.16 -55.34 0.91
N SER A 676 -2.12 -55.87 0.27
CA SER A 676 -2.19 -57.12 -0.49
C SER A 676 -1.93 -58.36 0.37
N PHE A 677 -2.75 -59.40 0.17
CA PHE A 677 -2.72 -60.71 0.84
C PHE A 677 -3.14 -61.82 -0.12
N ALA A 678 -2.98 -63.09 0.29
CA ALA A 678 -3.40 -64.23 -0.53
C ALA A 678 -4.92 -64.19 -0.79
N ALA A 679 -5.35 -64.44 -2.02
CA ALA A 679 -6.76 -64.44 -2.40
C ALA A 679 -7.56 -65.46 -1.57
N ARG A 680 -8.68 -65.02 -0.97
CA ARG A 680 -9.56 -65.88 -0.16
C ARG A 680 -11.00 -65.40 -0.24
N LYS A 681 -11.93 -66.33 -0.07
CA LYS A 681 -13.36 -66.01 0.08
C LYS A 681 -13.64 -65.50 1.49
N VAL A 682 -14.37 -64.39 1.57
CA VAL A 682 -14.79 -63.76 2.82
C VAL A 682 -16.24 -63.26 2.70
N GLN A 683 -16.95 -63.21 3.82
CA GLN A 683 -18.25 -62.52 3.93
C GLN A 683 -18.16 -61.27 4.81
N VAL A 684 -17.12 -61.18 5.65
CA VAL A 684 -16.85 -60.02 6.49
C VAL A 684 -15.38 -59.64 6.42
N ILE A 685 -15.10 -58.35 6.24
CA ILE A 685 -13.77 -57.75 6.43
C ILE A 685 -13.84 -56.77 7.60
N LYS A 686 -12.89 -56.86 8.54
CA LYS A 686 -12.69 -55.85 9.58
C LYS A 686 -11.42 -55.07 9.31
N LEU A 687 -11.57 -53.77 9.09
CA LEU A 687 -10.49 -52.81 8.95
C LEU A 687 -10.25 -52.10 10.28
N ILE A 688 -9.01 -52.09 10.76
CA ILE A 688 -8.58 -51.32 11.92
C ILE A 688 -7.50 -50.33 11.48
N VAL A 689 -7.73 -49.04 11.68
CA VAL A 689 -6.74 -47.98 11.37
C VAL A 689 -6.45 -47.17 12.63
N LYS A 690 -5.18 -47.15 13.03
CA LYS A 690 -4.74 -46.48 14.26
C LYS A 690 -4.12 -45.12 13.97
N PRO A 691 -4.61 -44.04 14.59
CA PRO A 691 -3.93 -42.74 14.57
C PRO A 691 -2.55 -42.79 15.23
N VAL A 692 -1.74 -41.76 14.97
CA VAL A 692 -0.44 -41.59 15.64
C VAL A 692 -0.68 -41.05 17.05
N GLY A 693 -0.29 -41.82 18.06
CA GLY A 693 -0.50 -41.46 19.46
C GLY A 693 0.39 -40.33 19.97
N LYS A 694 1.55 -40.09 19.33
CA LYS A 694 2.48 -38.99 19.65
C LYS A 694 3.15 -38.48 18.38
N LEU A 695 3.00 -37.21 18.07
CA LEU A 695 3.64 -36.55 16.93
C LEU A 695 5.16 -36.49 17.10
N PRO A 696 5.93 -36.61 15.99
CA PRO A 696 7.38 -36.71 16.03
C PRO A 696 8.04 -35.42 16.53
N ALA A 697 9.28 -35.54 17.03
CA ALA A 697 9.98 -34.45 17.71
C ALA A 697 10.21 -33.19 16.85
N TRP A 698 10.30 -33.34 15.52
CA TRP A 698 10.46 -32.24 14.58
C TRP A 698 9.17 -31.46 14.30
N HIS A 699 8.01 -32.02 14.66
CA HIS A 699 6.71 -31.43 14.38
C HIS A 699 6.42 -30.27 15.37
N PRO A 700 5.80 -29.14 14.94
CA PRO A 700 5.46 -28.03 15.83
C PRO A 700 4.61 -28.45 17.04
N GLY A 701 3.68 -29.38 16.85
CA GLY A 701 2.85 -30.01 17.89
C GLY A 701 3.46 -31.27 18.51
N LYS A 702 4.79 -31.33 18.70
CA LYS A 702 5.49 -32.51 19.23
C LYS A 702 4.80 -33.07 20.50
N GLY A 703 4.62 -34.39 20.55
CA GLY A 703 4.00 -35.07 21.69
C GLY A 703 2.46 -35.07 21.71
N ASP A 704 1.79 -34.23 20.92
CA ASP A 704 0.33 -34.30 20.75
C ASP A 704 -0.08 -35.51 19.90
N LYS A 705 -1.39 -35.82 19.86
CA LYS A 705 -1.96 -36.86 18.98
C LYS A 705 -2.14 -36.33 17.55
N GLY A 706 -1.88 -37.17 16.56
CA GLY A 706 -2.16 -36.90 15.15
C GLY A 706 -3.55 -37.37 14.72
N TRP A 707 -4.15 -36.68 13.76
CA TRP A 707 -5.38 -37.09 13.08
C TRP A 707 -5.07 -38.12 11.98
N VAL A 708 -6.04 -38.98 11.70
CA VAL A 708 -6.10 -39.78 10.47
C VAL A 708 -7.43 -39.50 9.79
N PHE A 709 -7.35 -39.15 8.51
CA PHE A 709 -8.50 -38.85 7.66
C PHE A 709 -8.59 -39.92 6.58
N LEU A 710 -9.77 -40.50 6.40
CA LEU A 710 -10.04 -41.58 5.44
C LEU A 710 -11.31 -41.28 4.68
N ASP A 711 -11.31 -41.43 3.36
CA ASP A 711 -12.47 -41.14 2.53
C ASP A 711 -13.01 -42.38 1.84
N GLU A 712 -12.18 -43.21 1.21
CA GLU A 712 -12.67 -44.31 0.35
C GLU A 712 -11.81 -45.58 0.47
N LEU A 713 -12.47 -46.74 0.32
CA LEU A 713 -11.85 -48.07 0.28
C LEU A 713 -12.06 -48.73 -1.08
N PHE A 714 -11.00 -49.30 -1.65
CA PHE A 714 -11.06 -50.02 -2.92
C PHE A 714 -10.63 -51.47 -2.73
N MET A 715 -11.41 -52.43 -3.23
CA MET A 715 -11.18 -53.85 -3.01
C MET A 715 -11.14 -54.63 -4.31
N ASN A 716 -10.15 -55.53 -4.42
CA ASN A 716 -9.92 -56.35 -5.62
C ASN A 716 -9.63 -57.81 -5.33
#